data_AF-A0A9X1JPD7-F1
#
_entry.id   AF-A0A9X1JPD7-F1
#
_cell.length_a   1.000
_cell.length_b   1.000
_cell.length_c   1.000
_cell.angle_alpha   90.00
_cell.angle_beta   90.00
_cell.angle_gamma   90.00
#
_symmetry.space_group_name_H-M   'P 1'
#
loop_
_entity.id
_entity.type
_entity.pdbx_description
1 polymer ?
#
loop_
_entity_poly.entity_id
_entity_poly.type
_entity_poly.pdbx_seq_one_letter_code
_entity_poly.pdbx_strand_id
1 'polypeptide(L)'
;MIHFFGNQNSKVFAVQARLDDDGQATKELSTETISKLTWLFGNQPKIEKASIDAFFVGPRAAMITPWSTNAVEITQNMGISDILRIEEFTSVTEDFKGFDPMISEKFSCLNQDIFTINIEPEAIQNIHDIAAYNLQEGLALSDEEVEYLENVSKRIGRPLTDSEVFGFSQVNSEHCRHKIFNGTFVIDNVEKETSLFKLIKETSKQNPNDIVSAYKDNVAFIKGPVVEQFAPQRADIPDYYATKDFESVISLKAETHNFPTTVEPFNGAATGSGGEIRDRLAGGKGSVPLAGTAVYMTSYSRLNDERPWEKVFPERKWLYQTPMDILIKASNGASDFGNKFGQPLICGSVLTFEHQEQGDKLGYDKVIMQAGGIGYGKLDQAIKDTPVAGDKIVVLGGDNYRIGMGGAAVSSADTGEFASGIELNAVQRSNPEMQKRAANVVRGMVESNDNQIISIHDHGAGGHLNCLSELIEDTGGCIDLDQLPVGDPTLSAKEIIGNESQERMGLLIAEKNLDHIGKIAQRERSPLYTVGDVTDDKHFCFESKTNGDKPMDLALEDMFGSSPKTIMKDNTVEKNYSDLSYNKDNFYHYLDQVLQLEAVACKDWLTNKVDRCVGGKVAKQQCVGPLQLPLNNVGVMALDFKGKEGIATSIGHSPISGLINPVAGSRNSITEALTNIIWAPLKEGLKSVSLSANWMWPCKNEGEDARLYKAVEAVSEFAIDLGINVPTGKDSLSMKQKYPDGDVISPGTVIISAAANCNDITKVVEPVFQHGKGSIYYINISQDAYKLGGSSFAQINNKIGNTTPSVKSASYVKKVFNTIQKLIKDNQIVAGHDVASGGLITTLLELCFADNNIGAELDITSLNEKDAFKVLFAENAGIVIQSKDASIEAELSEANIEFCKIGDVTQSDLLGVINGDQVFTMTVSRLRDVWYKTSLLLDRKQTANDLADVRFENYKNQPLQYRFPANFTGQLPQVNSVRPKAAILREKGSNSEREMANAMYLAGFDVKDVHMTDLISGRETLEDIQFLGAVGGFSNSDVLGSAKGWAGAIKYNEKANKVIKDFFAREDTLSVGICNGCQLWMELDLINPDHKVHGKMIHNDSQKHESAFTSVKIQKNNSVMLSTLEGTTLGVWISHGEGKFSLPYSEDQYDIVAKYSYDGYPHNPNGSDFNTAMLCDATGRHLVTMPHIERSTFQWNWANYPEGRKDDVSPWLEAFVNARLWIENK
;
A
#
# COMPACT_ATOMS: atom_id res chain seq x y z
N MET A 1 -30.67 16.25 -18.37
CA MET A 1 -31.70 16.35 -17.30
C MET A 1 -31.20 15.59 -16.07
N ILE A 2 -31.55 16.05 -14.86
CA ILE A 2 -31.16 15.39 -13.60
C ILE A 2 -32.37 14.67 -13.00
N HIS A 3 -32.18 13.40 -12.67
CA HIS A 3 -33.18 12.57 -11.99
C HIS A 3 -32.70 12.20 -10.60
N PHE A 4 -33.61 12.20 -9.62
CA PHE A 4 -33.28 11.86 -8.24
C PHE A 4 -33.82 10.48 -7.87
N PHE A 5 -33.02 9.69 -7.16
CA PHE A 5 -33.41 8.41 -6.57
C PHE A 5 -33.06 8.39 -5.08
N GLY A 6 -33.74 7.58 -4.26
CA GLY A 6 -33.43 7.47 -2.83
C GLY A 6 -34.50 8.03 -1.92
N ASN A 7 -34.04 8.54 -0.77
CA ASN A 7 -34.87 9.11 0.28
C ASN A 7 -34.35 10.50 0.63
N GLN A 8 -35.19 11.52 0.42
CA GLN A 8 -34.87 12.93 0.69
C GLN A 8 -34.40 13.21 2.13
N ASN A 9 -34.70 12.33 3.09
CA ASN A 9 -34.33 12.49 4.49
C ASN A 9 -33.07 11.71 4.90
N SER A 10 -32.43 10.98 3.97
CA SER A 10 -31.21 10.24 4.27
C SER A 10 -30.19 10.33 3.13
N LYS A 11 -30.35 9.55 2.06
CA LYS A 11 -29.43 9.50 0.92
C LYS A 11 -30.21 9.71 -0.38
N VAL A 12 -29.69 10.59 -1.24
CA VAL A 12 -30.21 10.86 -2.57
C VAL A 12 -29.11 10.61 -3.60
N PHE A 13 -29.44 9.90 -4.67
CA PHE A 13 -28.62 9.77 -5.86
C PHE A 13 -29.10 10.79 -6.90
N ALA A 14 -28.20 11.61 -7.42
CA ALA A 14 -28.51 12.49 -8.54
C ALA A 14 -27.90 11.91 -9.82
N VAL A 15 -28.75 11.65 -10.81
CA VAL A 15 -28.42 10.98 -12.07
C VAL A 15 -28.58 11.95 -13.23
N GLN A 16 -27.47 12.32 -13.87
CA GLN A 16 -27.47 13.19 -15.04
C GLN A 16 -27.55 12.36 -16.32
N ALA A 17 -28.65 12.52 -17.06
CA ALA A 17 -28.85 11.91 -18.38
C ALA A 17 -28.51 12.89 -19.52
N ARG A 18 -27.97 12.36 -20.61
CA ARG A 18 -27.63 13.09 -21.85
C ARG A 18 -28.89 13.72 -22.47
N LEU A 19 -28.72 14.90 -23.08
CA LEU A 19 -29.76 15.59 -23.86
C LEU A 19 -29.90 14.93 -25.25
N ASP A 20 -31.03 15.13 -25.93
CA ASP A 20 -31.20 14.64 -27.31
C ASP A 20 -30.37 15.47 -28.32
N ASP A 21 -30.26 14.99 -29.57
CA ASP A 21 -29.47 15.59 -30.64
C ASP A 21 -29.95 17.02 -31.02
N ASP A 22 -31.16 17.40 -30.61
CA ASP A 22 -31.75 18.73 -30.81
C ASP A 22 -31.56 19.67 -29.60
N GLY A 23 -30.80 19.24 -28.57
CA GLY A 23 -30.52 20.02 -27.37
C GLY A 23 -31.74 20.23 -26.45
N GLN A 24 -32.82 19.46 -26.63
CA GLN A 24 -33.99 19.52 -25.77
C GLN A 24 -33.86 18.58 -24.57
N ALA A 25 -34.41 19.02 -23.44
CA ALA A 25 -34.32 18.33 -22.15
C ALA A 25 -35.19 17.06 -22.04
N THR A 26 -35.55 16.39 -23.13
CA THR A 26 -36.78 15.57 -23.16
C THR A 26 -36.64 14.07 -23.02
N LYS A 27 -35.45 13.47 -22.90
CA LYS A 27 -35.37 12.02 -22.68
C LYS A 27 -35.64 11.66 -21.22
N GLU A 28 -36.91 11.67 -20.81
CA GLU A 28 -37.38 10.92 -19.64
C GLU A 28 -36.78 9.51 -19.69
N LEU A 29 -36.24 9.04 -18.57
CA LEU A 29 -35.68 7.70 -18.50
C LEU A 29 -36.79 6.68 -18.82
N SER A 30 -36.48 5.73 -19.71
CA SER A 30 -37.46 4.68 -20.04
C SER A 30 -37.85 3.89 -18.79
N THR A 31 -39.05 3.31 -18.77
CA THR A 31 -39.48 2.46 -17.64
C THR A 31 -38.50 1.33 -17.35
N GLU A 32 -37.88 0.76 -18.40
CA GLU A 32 -36.83 -0.25 -18.26
C GLU A 32 -35.59 0.33 -17.56
N THR A 33 -35.13 1.51 -17.99
CA THR A 33 -33.99 2.22 -17.38
C THR A 33 -34.26 2.54 -15.91
N ILE A 34 -35.45 3.06 -15.58
CA ILE A 34 -35.85 3.36 -14.20
C ILE A 34 -35.84 2.08 -13.36
N SER A 35 -36.36 0.97 -13.89
CA SER A 35 -36.35 -0.31 -13.18
C SER A 35 -34.94 -0.83 -12.93
N LYS A 36 -34.04 -0.74 -13.92
CA LYS A 36 -32.63 -1.13 -13.80
C LYS A 36 -31.90 -0.29 -12.75
N LEU A 37 -32.08 1.03 -12.80
CA LEU A 37 -31.47 1.96 -11.84
C LEU A 37 -32.04 1.78 -10.42
N THR A 38 -33.35 1.55 -10.29
CA THR A 38 -33.97 1.23 -8.99
C THR A 38 -33.33 -0.02 -8.38
N TRP A 39 -33.15 -1.10 -9.15
CA TRP A 39 -32.46 -2.30 -8.67
C TRP A 39 -31.00 -2.01 -8.30
N LEU A 40 -30.30 -1.21 -9.11
CA LEU A 40 -28.90 -0.84 -8.91
C LEU A 40 -28.71 -0.06 -7.60
N PHE A 41 -29.58 0.91 -7.32
CA PHE A 41 -29.56 1.71 -6.09
C PHE A 41 -30.16 0.97 -4.88
N GLY A 42 -30.12 -0.36 -4.83
CA GLY A 42 -30.63 -1.12 -3.68
C GLY A 42 -32.14 -1.02 -3.48
N ASN A 43 -32.91 -1.02 -4.58
CA ASN A 43 -34.37 -0.87 -4.63
C ASN A 43 -34.87 0.50 -4.13
N GLN A 44 -34.02 1.53 -4.19
CA GLN A 44 -34.41 2.89 -3.87
C GLN A 44 -35.24 3.53 -5.02
N PRO A 45 -36.40 4.14 -4.72
CA PRO A 45 -37.32 4.62 -5.75
C PRO A 45 -36.81 5.92 -6.41
N LYS A 46 -37.27 6.17 -7.65
CA LYS A 46 -37.19 7.51 -8.27
C LYS A 46 -38.05 8.50 -7.46
N ILE A 47 -37.50 9.66 -7.19
CA ILE A 47 -38.20 10.78 -6.57
C ILE A 47 -38.78 11.64 -7.70
N GLU A 48 -40.11 11.66 -7.82
CA GLU A 48 -40.83 12.42 -8.86
C GLU A 48 -40.89 13.93 -8.53
N LYS A 49 -39.72 14.56 -8.44
CA LYS A 49 -39.54 16.01 -8.23
C LYS A 49 -38.39 16.53 -9.08
N ALA A 50 -38.55 17.74 -9.62
CA ALA A 50 -37.48 18.43 -10.35
C ALA A 50 -36.42 19.07 -9.43
N SER A 51 -36.78 19.32 -8.17
CA SER A 51 -35.90 19.78 -7.10
C SER A 51 -36.28 19.18 -5.75
N ILE A 52 -35.31 19.13 -4.84
CA ILE A 52 -35.47 18.68 -3.46
C ILE A 52 -34.99 19.80 -2.53
N ASP A 53 -35.95 20.44 -1.85
CA ASP A 53 -35.71 21.54 -0.92
C ASP A 53 -35.34 21.00 0.47
N ALA A 54 -34.08 20.60 0.63
CA ALA A 54 -33.47 20.20 1.90
C ALA A 54 -31.95 20.43 1.83
N PHE A 55 -31.29 20.37 3.00
CA PHE A 55 -29.83 20.55 3.07
C PHE A 55 -29.12 19.22 2.84
N PHE A 56 -28.11 19.25 1.99
CA PHE A 56 -27.30 18.06 1.67
C PHE A 56 -25.81 18.37 1.77
N VAL A 57 -25.02 17.34 2.04
CA VAL A 57 -23.58 17.33 1.78
C VAL A 57 -23.34 16.36 0.64
N GLY A 58 -22.54 16.79 -0.34
CA GLY A 58 -22.13 15.97 -1.47
C GLY A 58 -20.82 16.48 -2.07
N PRO A 59 -20.32 15.82 -3.12
CA PRO A 59 -19.12 16.28 -3.80
C PRO A 59 -19.34 17.65 -4.43
N ARG A 60 -18.25 18.41 -4.58
CA ARG A 60 -18.28 19.71 -5.26
C ARG A 60 -18.82 19.55 -6.68
N ALA A 61 -19.66 20.49 -7.13
CA ALA A 61 -20.25 20.44 -8.48
C ALA A 61 -19.21 20.26 -9.60
N ALA A 62 -18.05 20.90 -9.47
CA ALA A 62 -16.95 20.81 -10.44
C ALA A 62 -16.15 19.50 -10.42
N MET A 63 -16.30 18.64 -9.39
CA MET A 63 -15.49 17.44 -9.21
C MET A 63 -16.26 16.18 -9.58
N ILE A 64 -15.76 15.40 -10.54
CA ILE A 64 -16.29 14.05 -10.82
C ILE A 64 -15.57 13.04 -9.91
N THR A 65 -16.31 12.44 -8.98
CA THR A 65 -15.74 11.51 -8.01
C THR A 65 -15.30 10.19 -8.67
N PRO A 66 -14.31 9.47 -8.12
CA PRO A 66 -14.01 8.09 -8.53
C PRO A 66 -15.21 7.16 -8.43
N TRP A 67 -16.05 7.39 -7.41
CA TRP A 67 -17.32 6.70 -7.23
C TRP A 67 -18.24 6.92 -8.44
N SER A 68 -18.38 8.16 -8.91
CA SER A 68 -19.18 8.52 -10.09
C SER A 68 -18.69 7.83 -11.35
N THR A 69 -17.38 7.84 -11.62
CA THR A 69 -16.79 7.14 -12.78
C THR A 69 -17.17 5.66 -12.77
N ASN A 70 -17.00 4.98 -11.64
CA ASN A 70 -17.36 3.57 -11.51
C ASN A 70 -18.88 3.34 -11.63
N ALA A 71 -19.70 4.19 -11.01
CA ALA A 71 -21.16 4.11 -11.06
C ALA A 71 -21.69 4.24 -12.49
N VAL A 72 -21.17 5.21 -13.27
CA VAL A 72 -21.51 5.39 -14.68
C VAL A 72 -21.09 4.17 -15.50
N GLU A 73 -19.85 3.67 -15.33
CA GLU A 73 -19.39 2.48 -16.04
C GLU A 73 -20.24 1.22 -15.71
N ILE A 74 -20.74 1.08 -14.48
CA ILE A 74 -21.69 0.01 -14.13
C ILE A 74 -22.96 0.11 -14.98
N THR A 75 -23.54 1.31 -15.11
CA THR A 75 -24.75 1.50 -15.93
C THR A 75 -24.54 1.13 -17.39
N GLN A 76 -23.36 1.44 -17.95
CA GLN A 76 -23.00 1.07 -19.31
C GLN A 76 -22.95 -0.45 -19.48
N ASN A 77 -22.38 -1.17 -18.51
CA ASN A 77 -22.35 -2.64 -18.51
C ASN A 77 -23.74 -3.28 -18.38
N MET A 78 -24.71 -2.56 -17.81
CA MET A 78 -26.12 -2.96 -17.74
C MET A 78 -26.93 -2.58 -18.99
N GLY A 79 -26.27 -2.03 -20.02
CA GLY A 79 -26.88 -1.59 -21.28
C GLY A 79 -27.56 -0.22 -21.20
N ILE A 80 -27.12 0.65 -20.28
CA ILE A 80 -27.61 2.04 -20.14
C ILE A 80 -26.47 2.99 -20.52
N SER A 81 -26.46 3.49 -21.76
CA SER A 81 -25.39 4.34 -22.29
C SER A 81 -25.57 5.85 -22.07
N ASP A 82 -26.79 6.27 -21.73
CA ASP A 82 -27.18 7.69 -21.78
C ASP A 82 -26.93 8.44 -20.47
N ILE A 83 -26.27 7.82 -19.48
CA ILE A 83 -25.91 8.44 -18.20
C ILE A 83 -24.53 9.08 -18.30
N LEU A 84 -24.44 10.35 -17.93
CA LEU A 84 -23.20 11.12 -17.94
C LEU A 84 -22.52 11.18 -16.56
N ARG A 85 -23.32 11.25 -15.50
CA ARG A 85 -22.82 11.42 -14.13
C ARG A 85 -23.82 10.87 -13.12
N ILE A 86 -23.29 10.26 -12.06
CA ILE A 86 -24.07 9.85 -10.88
C ILE A 86 -23.30 10.31 -9.65
N GLU A 87 -23.94 11.00 -8.71
CA GLU A 87 -23.32 11.34 -7.42
C GLU A 87 -24.27 11.04 -6.26
N GLU A 88 -23.69 10.79 -5.08
CA GLU A 88 -24.41 10.60 -3.83
C GLU A 88 -24.44 11.91 -3.00
N PHE A 89 -25.60 12.17 -2.40
CA PHE A 89 -25.83 13.28 -1.49
C PHE A 89 -26.44 12.77 -0.19
N THR A 90 -25.90 13.22 0.94
CA THR A 90 -26.39 12.87 2.27
C THR A 90 -27.17 14.04 2.86
N SER A 91 -28.40 13.80 3.29
CA SER A 91 -29.26 14.78 3.96
C SER A 91 -28.64 15.16 5.31
N VAL A 92 -28.58 16.46 5.58
CA VAL A 92 -28.03 17.03 6.82
C VAL A 92 -28.92 18.13 7.36
N THR A 93 -28.65 18.60 8.57
CA THR A 93 -29.28 19.80 9.12
C THR A 93 -28.63 21.07 8.55
N GLU A 94 -29.33 22.21 8.60
CA GLU A 94 -28.83 23.51 8.14
C GLU A 94 -27.54 23.95 8.85
N ASP A 95 -27.32 23.53 10.09
CA ASP A 95 -26.17 23.88 10.92
C ASP A 95 -25.04 22.82 10.92
N PHE A 96 -25.21 21.70 10.21
CA PHE A 96 -24.20 20.65 10.08
C PHE A 96 -22.87 21.16 9.48
N LYS A 97 -21.75 20.81 10.13
CA LYS A 97 -20.38 21.18 9.76
C LYS A 97 -19.41 19.99 9.64
N GLY A 98 -19.87 18.76 9.86
CA GLY A 98 -19.03 17.56 9.94
C GLY A 98 -18.68 16.96 8.58
N PHE A 99 -18.14 17.75 7.66
CA PHE A 99 -17.71 17.28 6.34
C PHE A 99 -16.32 17.82 6.01
N ASP A 100 -15.62 17.16 5.09
CA ASP A 100 -14.32 17.64 4.63
C ASP A 100 -14.53 18.70 3.51
N PRO A 101 -14.24 19.98 3.78
CA PRO A 101 -14.49 21.06 2.82
C PRO A 101 -13.58 20.98 1.59
N MET A 102 -12.50 20.17 1.62
CA MET A 102 -11.61 20.00 0.47
C MET A 102 -12.26 19.17 -0.65
N ILE A 103 -13.13 18.22 -0.31
CA ILE A 103 -13.74 17.29 -1.27
C ILE A 103 -15.27 17.40 -1.37
N SER A 104 -15.91 18.04 -0.38
CA SER A 104 -17.37 18.15 -0.31
C SER A 104 -17.84 19.57 -0.07
N GLU A 105 -19.07 19.86 -0.46
CA GLU A 105 -19.76 21.12 -0.18
C GLU A 105 -21.18 20.89 0.32
N LYS A 106 -21.77 21.94 0.88
CA LYS A 106 -23.13 21.92 1.41
C LYS A 106 -24.09 22.58 0.43
N PHE A 107 -25.15 21.86 0.08
CA PHE A 107 -26.20 22.29 -0.81
C PHE A 107 -27.44 22.66 -0.01
N SER A 108 -28.08 23.80 -0.31
CA SER A 108 -29.35 24.20 0.29
C SER A 108 -30.57 23.55 -0.39
N CYS A 109 -30.38 23.04 -1.61
CA CYS A 109 -31.32 22.23 -2.35
C CYS A 109 -30.59 21.43 -3.43
N LEU A 110 -31.21 20.37 -3.94
CA LEU A 110 -30.78 19.70 -5.17
C LEU A 110 -31.76 20.04 -6.29
N ASN A 111 -31.29 20.51 -7.44
CA ASN A 111 -32.12 20.94 -8.58
C ASN A 111 -31.49 20.52 -9.93
N GLN A 112 -32.00 21.04 -11.04
CA GLN A 112 -31.52 20.66 -12.39
C GLN A 112 -30.16 21.26 -12.77
N ASP A 113 -29.63 22.22 -11.99
CA ASP A 113 -28.39 22.95 -12.26
C ASP A 113 -27.22 22.50 -11.36
N ILE A 114 -27.40 21.47 -10.51
CA ILE A 114 -26.38 21.07 -9.52
C ILE A 114 -25.04 20.63 -10.12
N PHE A 115 -25.02 20.25 -11.40
CA PHE A 115 -23.81 19.88 -12.13
C PHE A 115 -23.48 20.87 -13.25
N THR A 116 -24.21 21.99 -13.35
CA THR A 116 -23.96 23.00 -14.38
C THR A 116 -22.71 23.79 -13.99
N ILE A 117 -21.66 23.66 -14.79
CA ILE A 117 -20.41 24.40 -14.65
C ILE A 117 -20.37 25.42 -15.80
N ASN A 118 -20.45 26.70 -15.49
CA ASN A 118 -20.36 27.78 -16.48
C ASN A 118 -18.91 28.26 -16.63
N ILE A 119 -18.01 27.33 -16.95
CA ILE A 119 -16.59 27.59 -17.18
C ILE A 119 -16.24 27.06 -18.58
N GLU A 120 -15.80 27.95 -19.45
CA GLU A 120 -15.26 27.60 -20.76
C GLU A 120 -13.76 27.33 -20.65
N PRO A 121 -13.19 26.39 -21.43
CA PRO A 121 -11.74 26.20 -21.52
C PRO A 121 -11.02 27.50 -21.85
N GLU A 122 -9.98 27.84 -21.07
CA GLU A 122 -9.14 28.99 -21.38
C GLU A 122 -8.40 28.77 -22.70
N ALA A 123 -8.36 29.81 -23.54
CA ALA A 123 -7.57 29.80 -24.76
C ALA A 123 -6.06 29.82 -24.46
N ILE A 124 -5.25 29.25 -25.35
CA ILE A 124 -3.79 29.26 -25.24
C ILE A 124 -3.28 30.70 -25.17
N GLN A 125 -2.50 31.02 -24.13
CA GLN A 125 -1.95 32.36 -23.94
C GLN A 125 -0.50 32.43 -24.42
N ASN A 126 -0.16 33.52 -25.13
CA ASN A 126 1.22 33.85 -25.48
C ASN A 126 1.84 34.73 -24.39
N ILE A 127 2.89 34.26 -23.75
CA ILE A 127 3.55 34.91 -22.61
C ILE A 127 4.62 35.87 -23.13
N HIS A 128 4.36 37.17 -22.95
CA HIS A 128 5.28 38.24 -23.32
C HIS A 128 6.16 38.73 -22.15
N ASP A 129 5.76 38.42 -20.92
CA ASP A 129 6.48 38.75 -19.68
C ASP A 129 6.48 37.49 -18.78
N ILE A 130 7.60 36.76 -18.82
CA ILE A 130 7.74 35.48 -18.12
C ILE A 130 7.87 35.69 -16.61
N ALA A 131 8.51 36.77 -16.18
CA ALA A 131 8.64 37.10 -14.76
C ALA A 131 7.28 37.37 -14.12
N ALA A 132 6.42 38.16 -14.79
CA ALA A 132 5.07 38.43 -14.32
C ALA A 132 4.21 37.16 -14.26
N TYR A 133 4.28 36.31 -15.30
CA TYR A 133 3.55 35.05 -15.34
C TYR A 133 4.01 34.05 -14.25
N ASN A 134 5.32 33.94 -14.01
CA ASN A 134 5.89 33.13 -12.94
C ASN A 134 5.31 33.50 -11.56
N LEU A 135 5.22 34.79 -11.26
CA LEU A 135 4.65 35.29 -10.00
C LEU A 135 3.14 35.06 -9.91
N GLN A 136 2.43 35.25 -11.02
CA GLN A 136 0.98 35.06 -11.08
C GLN A 136 0.57 33.61 -10.84
N GLU A 137 1.21 32.67 -11.52
CA GLU A 137 0.85 31.24 -11.48
C GLU A 137 1.60 30.48 -10.37
N GLY A 138 2.56 31.11 -9.69
CA GLY A 138 3.33 30.48 -8.62
C GLY A 138 4.24 29.36 -9.11
N LEU A 139 4.89 29.53 -10.27
CA LEU A 139 5.70 28.48 -10.91
C LEU A 139 7.05 28.22 -10.22
N ALA A 140 7.42 29.07 -9.25
CA ALA A 140 8.66 28.97 -8.49
C ALA A 140 9.94 28.93 -9.36
N LEU A 141 9.91 29.56 -10.55
CA LEU A 141 11.09 29.73 -11.38
C LEU A 141 12.03 30.78 -10.75
N SER A 142 13.33 30.48 -10.76
CA SER A 142 14.39 31.41 -10.40
C SER A 142 14.62 32.48 -11.47
N ASP A 143 15.29 33.59 -11.10
CA ASP A 143 15.63 34.66 -12.04
C ASP A 143 16.44 34.15 -13.25
N GLU A 144 17.32 33.17 -13.03
CA GLU A 144 18.15 32.55 -14.08
C GLU A 144 17.30 31.68 -15.04
N GLU A 145 16.28 31.00 -14.53
CA GLU A 145 15.34 30.21 -15.35
C GLU A 145 14.41 31.12 -16.16
N VAL A 146 13.98 32.25 -15.58
CA VAL A 146 13.24 33.28 -16.30
C VAL A 146 14.09 33.84 -17.44
N GLU A 147 15.35 34.21 -17.18
CA GLU A 147 16.28 34.70 -18.22
C GLU A 147 16.53 33.63 -19.31
N TYR A 148 16.67 32.36 -18.91
CA TYR A 148 16.81 31.24 -19.85
C TYR A 148 15.61 31.18 -20.81
N LEU A 149 14.38 31.16 -20.29
CA LEU A 149 13.16 31.09 -21.11
C LEU A 149 12.98 32.32 -22.01
N GLU A 150 13.34 33.51 -21.55
CA GLU A 150 13.34 34.71 -22.40
C GLU A 150 14.30 34.56 -23.59
N ASN A 151 15.46 33.95 -23.37
CA ASN A 151 16.43 33.69 -24.43
C ASN A 151 15.97 32.58 -25.38
N VAL A 152 15.27 31.55 -24.89
CA VAL A 152 14.58 30.56 -25.73
C VAL A 152 13.59 31.26 -26.66
N SER A 153 12.69 32.08 -26.11
CA SER A 153 11.71 32.84 -26.89
C SER A 153 12.35 33.69 -27.99
N LYS A 154 13.44 34.41 -27.67
CA LYS A 154 14.20 35.21 -28.65
C LYS A 154 14.83 34.34 -29.74
N ARG A 155 15.36 33.16 -29.40
CA ARG A 155 16.01 32.25 -30.35
C ARG A 155 15.02 31.63 -31.32
N ILE A 156 13.87 31.17 -30.83
CA ILE A 156 12.83 30.56 -31.69
C ILE A 156 12.01 31.60 -32.47
N GLY A 157 12.10 32.88 -32.10
CA GLY A 157 11.49 33.99 -32.82
C GLY A 157 9.99 34.17 -32.58
N ARG A 158 9.46 33.63 -31.47
CA ARG A 158 8.06 33.80 -31.03
C ARG A 158 7.95 33.83 -29.50
N PRO A 159 6.89 34.43 -28.94
CA PRO A 159 6.54 34.24 -27.53
C PRO A 159 6.37 32.75 -27.19
N LEU A 160 6.69 32.38 -25.95
CA LEU A 160 6.35 31.06 -25.41
C LEU A 160 4.88 31.02 -25.01
N THR A 161 4.25 29.85 -25.10
CA THR A 161 2.89 29.66 -24.60
C THR A 161 2.86 29.51 -23.08
N ASP A 162 1.70 29.70 -22.48
CA ASP A 162 1.42 29.36 -21.07
C ASP A 162 1.81 27.93 -20.71
N SER A 163 1.56 27.00 -21.62
CA SER A 163 1.81 25.57 -21.54
C SER A 163 3.30 25.24 -21.61
N GLU A 164 4.08 25.97 -22.42
CA GLU A 164 5.54 25.86 -22.51
C GLU A 164 6.22 26.34 -21.23
N VAL A 165 5.82 27.53 -20.74
CA VAL A 165 6.38 28.08 -19.49
C VAL A 165 5.98 27.23 -18.29
N PHE A 166 4.72 26.78 -18.22
CA PHE A 166 4.25 25.86 -17.20
C PHE A 166 5.00 24.52 -17.27
N GLY A 167 5.11 23.92 -18.45
CA GLY A 167 5.80 22.64 -18.62
C GLY A 167 7.27 22.68 -18.26
N PHE A 168 7.97 23.77 -18.62
CA PHE A 168 9.34 24.00 -18.18
C PHE A 168 9.44 24.02 -16.64
N SER A 169 8.52 24.70 -15.95
CA SER A 169 8.53 24.78 -14.48
C SER A 169 8.33 23.43 -13.79
N GLN A 170 7.49 22.55 -14.36
CA GLN A 170 7.22 21.25 -13.76
C GLN A 170 8.41 20.29 -13.97
N VAL A 171 8.90 20.19 -15.21
CA VAL A 171 9.99 19.28 -15.58
C VAL A 171 11.34 19.71 -15.01
N ASN A 172 11.53 21.01 -14.77
CA ASN A 172 12.73 21.54 -14.12
C ASN A 172 12.50 21.91 -12.64
N SER A 173 11.46 21.38 -11.98
CA SER A 173 11.27 21.57 -10.54
C SER A 173 12.36 20.85 -9.71
N GLU A 174 12.50 21.20 -8.42
CA GLU A 174 13.39 20.46 -7.51
C GLU A 174 12.99 18.99 -7.43
N HIS A 175 11.69 18.71 -7.37
CA HIS A 175 11.13 17.36 -7.30
C HIS A 175 11.49 16.48 -8.51
N CYS A 176 11.59 17.06 -9.73
CA CYS A 176 11.88 16.30 -10.95
C CYS A 176 13.37 16.22 -11.29
N ARG A 177 14.17 17.25 -10.96
CA ARG A 177 15.61 17.30 -11.32
C ARG A 177 16.56 17.03 -10.16
N HIS A 178 16.06 16.96 -8.93
CA HIS A 178 16.87 16.74 -7.72
C HIS A 178 18.07 17.71 -7.68
N LYS A 179 17.83 19.01 -7.87
CA LYS A 179 18.91 19.97 -8.12
C LYS A 179 19.81 20.11 -6.90
N ILE A 180 19.27 20.02 -5.67
CA ILE A 180 20.07 20.01 -4.44
C ILE A 180 20.95 18.76 -4.39
N PHE A 181 20.41 17.58 -4.70
CA PHE A 181 21.19 16.32 -4.70
C PHE A 181 22.30 16.30 -5.77
N ASN A 182 22.12 17.02 -6.87
CA ASN A 182 23.11 17.21 -7.93
C ASN A 182 23.99 18.47 -7.75
N GLY A 183 23.67 19.31 -6.76
CA GLY A 183 24.29 20.61 -6.52
C GLY A 183 25.71 20.56 -5.96
N THR A 184 26.32 21.74 -5.85
CA THR A 184 27.58 21.97 -5.12
C THR A 184 27.25 22.41 -3.69
N PHE A 185 27.88 21.78 -2.69
CA PHE A 185 27.79 22.22 -1.30
C PHE A 185 29.06 22.99 -0.91
N VAL A 186 28.90 24.14 -0.27
CA VAL A 186 29.98 24.90 0.38
C VAL A 186 29.65 24.98 1.85
N ILE A 187 30.33 24.17 2.65
CA ILE A 187 30.09 24.05 4.09
C ILE A 187 31.32 24.59 4.82
N ASP A 188 31.12 25.50 5.77
CA ASP A 188 32.20 26.16 6.52
C ASP A 188 33.22 26.85 5.59
N ASN A 189 32.73 27.47 4.51
CA ASN A 189 33.50 28.07 3.41
C ASN A 189 34.40 27.10 2.62
N VAL A 190 34.17 25.78 2.75
CA VAL A 190 34.87 24.75 1.98
C VAL A 190 33.91 24.10 0.99
N GLU A 191 34.23 24.21 -0.29
CA GLU A 191 33.51 23.50 -1.35
C GLU A 191 33.74 21.98 -1.21
N LYS A 192 32.64 21.23 -1.19
CA LYS A 192 32.65 19.76 -1.15
C LYS A 192 32.88 19.20 -2.55
N GLU A 193 33.77 18.22 -2.66
CA GLU A 193 34.20 17.66 -3.95
C GLU A 193 33.11 16.85 -4.67
N THR A 194 32.16 16.30 -3.90
CA THR A 194 31.17 15.33 -4.39
C THR A 194 29.75 15.80 -4.07
N SER A 195 28.82 15.63 -5.01
CA SER A 195 27.39 15.91 -4.77
C SER A 195 26.74 14.77 -3.98
N LEU A 196 25.60 15.01 -3.34
CA LEU A 196 24.89 13.98 -2.56
C LEU A 196 24.57 12.75 -3.41
N PHE A 197 24.09 12.94 -4.63
CA PHE A 197 23.75 11.81 -5.52
C PHE A 197 24.99 11.00 -5.93
N LYS A 198 26.14 11.64 -6.10
CA LYS A 198 27.40 10.94 -6.41
C LYS A 198 27.87 10.09 -5.23
N LEU A 199 27.69 10.55 -3.98
CA LEU A 199 27.95 9.74 -2.79
C LEU A 199 27.09 8.47 -2.81
N ILE A 200 25.79 8.59 -3.06
CA ILE A 200 24.89 7.42 -3.15
C ILE A 200 25.28 6.47 -4.28
N LYS A 201 25.58 6.99 -5.49
CA LYS A 201 26.04 6.17 -6.63
C LYS A 201 27.33 5.41 -6.34
N GLU A 202 28.22 5.96 -5.51
CA GLU A 202 29.47 5.31 -5.13
C GLU A 202 29.20 3.98 -4.40
N THR A 203 28.11 3.88 -3.61
CA THR A 203 27.73 2.62 -2.93
C THR A 203 27.53 1.46 -3.90
N SER A 204 26.81 1.69 -5.00
CA SER A 204 26.54 0.68 -6.03
C SER A 204 27.74 0.42 -6.93
N LYS A 205 28.60 1.41 -7.12
CA LYS A 205 29.85 1.25 -7.88
C LYS A 205 30.86 0.39 -7.13
N GLN A 206 30.99 0.58 -5.82
CA GLN A 206 31.91 -0.19 -4.97
C GLN A 206 31.36 -1.58 -4.64
N ASN A 207 30.05 -1.68 -4.39
CA ASN A 207 29.39 -2.94 -4.03
C ASN A 207 28.21 -3.24 -4.97
N PRO A 208 28.47 -3.53 -6.26
CA PRO A 208 27.40 -3.78 -7.23
C PRO A 208 26.58 -5.02 -6.90
N ASN A 209 27.15 -6.01 -6.21
CA ASN A 209 26.50 -7.26 -5.80
C ASN A 209 25.66 -7.86 -6.95
N ASP A 210 24.35 -7.99 -6.76
CA ASP A 210 23.41 -8.55 -7.73
C ASP A 210 22.60 -7.47 -8.48
N ILE A 211 23.01 -6.19 -8.47
CA ILE A 211 22.31 -5.12 -9.20
C ILE A 211 22.27 -5.45 -10.70
N VAL A 212 21.07 -5.38 -11.27
CA VAL A 212 20.78 -5.49 -12.71
C VAL A 212 20.53 -4.11 -13.32
N SER A 213 19.74 -3.27 -12.65
CA SER A 213 19.45 -1.89 -13.06
C SER A 213 19.38 -0.97 -11.84
N ALA A 214 19.98 0.22 -11.95
CA ALA A 214 19.96 1.26 -10.92
C ALA A 214 20.15 2.64 -11.56
N TYR A 215 19.47 3.67 -11.05
CA TYR A 215 19.58 5.08 -11.44
C TYR A 215 19.27 5.42 -12.92
N LYS A 216 18.60 4.51 -13.63
CA LYS A 216 18.28 4.66 -15.07
C LYS A 216 16.83 4.28 -15.38
N ASP A 217 16.03 4.05 -14.33
CA ASP A 217 14.68 3.55 -14.43
C ASP A 217 13.91 3.94 -13.15
N ASN A 218 12.60 3.76 -13.16
CA ASN A 218 11.71 4.09 -12.05
C ASN A 218 11.98 3.26 -10.81
N VAL A 219 12.60 2.09 -10.98
CA VAL A 219 12.95 1.15 -9.91
C VAL A 219 14.37 0.62 -10.07
N ALA A 220 14.93 0.16 -8.95
CA ALA A 220 16.13 -0.67 -8.98
C ALA A 220 15.74 -2.14 -9.14
N PHE A 221 16.49 -2.87 -9.97
CA PHE A 221 16.40 -4.32 -10.06
C PHE A 221 17.66 -4.97 -9.51
N ILE A 222 17.45 -6.02 -8.71
CA ILE A 222 18.49 -6.96 -8.32
C ILE A 222 18.16 -8.36 -8.85
N LYS A 223 19.18 -9.17 -9.08
CA LYS A 223 19.02 -10.51 -9.64
C LYS A 223 18.24 -11.41 -8.67
N GLY A 224 17.15 -11.98 -9.17
CA GLY A 224 16.33 -12.96 -8.46
C GLY A 224 16.73 -14.41 -8.75
N PRO A 225 16.03 -15.38 -8.14
CA PRO A 225 16.19 -16.79 -8.46
C PRO A 225 15.43 -17.18 -9.73
N VAL A 226 15.56 -18.44 -10.16
CA VAL A 226 14.63 -19.03 -11.12
C VAL A 226 13.33 -19.36 -10.38
N VAL A 227 12.20 -18.93 -10.92
CA VAL A 227 10.88 -19.08 -10.28
C VAL A 227 9.86 -19.60 -11.28
N GLU A 228 8.77 -20.17 -10.78
CA GLU A 228 7.69 -20.67 -11.62
C GLU A 228 6.61 -19.59 -11.86
N GLN A 229 6.40 -19.22 -13.11
CA GLN A 229 5.24 -18.46 -13.54
C GLN A 229 4.01 -19.38 -13.58
N PHE A 230 2.96 -19.06 -12.83
CA PHE A 230 1.64 -19.68 -12.96
C PHE A 230 0.65 -18.63 -13.51
N ALA A 231 0.31 -18.73 -14.80
CA ALA A 231 -0.41 -17.72 -15.56
C ALA A 231 -1.23 -18.34 -16.70
N PRO A 232 -2.29 -17.66 -17.20
CA PRO A 232 -2.93 -18.07 -18.45
C PRO A 232 -1.92 -18.06 -19.60
N GLN A 233 -2.00 -19.02 -20.51
CA GLN A 233 -1.10 -19.09 -21.67
C GLN A 233 -1.22 -17.86 -22.58
N ARG A 234 -2.42 -17.26 -22.63
CA ARG A 234 -2.71 -16.02 -23.36
C ARG A 234 -3.58 -15.10 -22.53
N ALA A 235 -3.25 -13.81 -22.53
CA ALA A 235 -3.99 -12.78 -21.81
C ALA A 235 -5.17 -12.20 -22.62
N ASP A 236 -5.17 -12.35 -23.95
CA ASP A 236 -6.15 -11.72 -24.85
C ASP A 236 -7.41 -12.55 -25.12
N ILE A 237 -7.44 -13.80 -24.68
CA ILE A 237 -8.56 -14.75 -24.83
C ILE A 237 -8.75 -15.57 -23.55
N PRO A 238 -9.89 -16.23 -23.34
CA PRO A 238 -10.06 -17.15 -22.21
C PRO A 238 -9.25 -18.43 -22.45
N ASP A 239 -8.06 -18.51 -21.83
CA ASP A 239 -7.10 -19.60 -22.00
C ASP A 239 -6.77 -20.29 -20.67
N TYR A 240 -6.14 -21.46 -20.74
CA TYR A 240 -5.78 -22.26 -19.59
C TYR A 240 -4.54 -21.73 -18.88
N TYR A 241 -4.53 -21.86 -17.55
CA TYR A 241 -3.34 -21.65 -16.73
C TYR A 241 -2.29 -22.71 -17.02
N ALA A 242 -1.03 -22.29 -17.10
CA ALA A 242 0.13 -23.16 -17.26
C ALA A 242 1.28 -22.70 -16.37
N THR A 243 2.21 -23.61 -16.12
CA THR A 243 3.46 -23.32 -15.42
C THR A 243 4.62 -23.16 -16.40
N LYS A 244 5.50 -22.20 -16.13
CA LYS A 244 6.75 -21.99 -16.89
C LYS A 244 7.82 -21.38 -16.00
N ASP A 245 9.02 -21.97 -16.01
CA ASP A 245 10.15 -21.40 -15.28
C ASP A 245 10.74 -20.19 -16.03
N PHE A 246 11.20 -19.19 -15.28
CA PHE A 246 11.92 -18.03 -15.83
C PHE A 246 12.96 -17.48 -14.84
N GLU A 247 13.96 -16.76 -15.36
CA GLU A 247 14.92 -16.03 -14.53
C GLU A 247 14.31 -14.72 -14.05
N SER A 248 14.19 -14.52 -12.73
CA SER A 248 13.55 -13.34 -12.17
C SER A 248 14.54 -12.22 -11.81
N VAL A 249 14.00 -11.01 -11.67
CA VAL A 249 14.59 -9.89 -10.95
C VAL A 249 13.66 -9.44 -9.84
N ILE A 250 14.21 -8.90 -8.77
CA ILE A 250 13.48 -8.33 -7.63
C ILE A 250 13.55 -6.81 -7.73
N SER A 251 12.42 -6.13 -7.57
CA SER A 251 12.34 -4.67 -7.56
C SER A 251 12.15 -4.13 -6.14
N LEU A 252 12.78 -2.99 -5.85
CA LEU A 252 12.55 -2.19 -4.65
C LEU A 252 12.32 -0.73 -5.07
N LYS A 253 11.28 -0.11 -4.51
CA LYS A 253 11.02 1.33 -4.66
C LYS A 253 10.32 1.86 -3.41
N ALA A 254 10.57 3.13 -3.11
CA ALA A 254 9.84 3.90 -2.13
C ALA A 254 9.76 5.35 -2.61
N GLU A 255 8.65 5.99 -2.25
CA GLU A 255 8.18 7.30 -2.67
C GLU A 255 7.64 8.04 -1.43
N THR A 256 7.55 9.37 -1.49
CA THR A 256 6.89 10.15 -0.43
C THR A 256 5.82 11.06 -1.00
N HIS A 257 4.81 11.34 -0.18
CA HIS A 257 3.65 12.13 -0.57
C HIS A 257 3.25 13.13 0.54
N ASN A 258 4.25 13.86 1.02
CA ASN A 258 4.22 14.63 2.26
C ASN A 258 3.25 15.82 2.23
N PHE A 259 3.39 16.71 1.25
CA PHE A 259 2.56 17.92 1.16
C PHE A 259 1.08 17.60 0.90
N PRO A 260 0.71 16.78 -0.11
CA PRO A 260 -0.70 16.46 -0.34
C PRO A 260 -1.34 15.78 0.87
N THR A 261 -0.60 14.90 1.57
CA THR A 261 -1.11 14.25 2.78
C THR A 261 -1.30 15.24 3.95
N THR A 262 -0.52 16.32 4.00
CA THR A 262 -0.69 17.39 4.99
C THR A 262 -1.99 18.17 4.76
N VAL A 263 -2.39 18.37 3.49
CA VAL A 263 -3.59 19.12 3.09
C VAL A 263 -4.86 18.24 3.15
N GLU A 264 -4.85 17.12 2.45
CA GLU A 264 -5.94 16.14 2.40
C GLU A 264 -5.34 14.72 2.54
N PRO A 265 -5.36 14.13 3.75
CA PRO A 265 -4.56 12.94 4.02
C PRO A 265 -5.04 11.67 3.34
N PHE A 266 -6.34 11.51 3.06
CA PHE A 266 -6.85 10.26 2.50
C PHE A 266 -6.37 10.07 1.07
N ASN A 267 -6.68 11.01 0.17
CA ASN A 267 -6.25 10.90 -1.22
C ASN A 267 -4.73 11.11 -1.32
N GLY A 268 -4.13 11.98 -0.50
CA GLY A 268 -2.68 12.14 -0.45
C GLY A 268 -1.94 10.82 -0.21
N ALA A 269 -2.38 10.01 0.75
CA ALA A 269 -1.78 8.70 1.03
C ALA A 269 -2.14 7.63 -0.01
N ALA A 270 -3.39 7.65 -0.50
CA ALA A 270 -3.87 6.72 -1.52
C ALA A 270 -3.08 6.89 -2.83
N THR A 271 -2.89 8.12 -3.31
CA THR A 271 -2.13 8.40 -4.53
C THR A 271 -0.63 8.23 -4.35
N GLY A 272 -0.10 8.43 -3.13
CA GLY A 272 1.28 8.04 -2.81
C GLY A 272 1.50 6.53 -3.01
N SER A 273 0.55 5.71 -2.54
CA SER A 273 0.58 4.25 -2.78
C SER A 273 0.38 3.92 -4.27
N GLY A 274 -0.55 4.61 -4.93
CA GLY A 274 -0.80 4.44 -6.36
C GLY A 274 0.41 4.77 -7.24
N GLY A 275 1.05 5.91 -7.02
CA GLY A 275 2.26 6.33 -7.76
C GLY A 275 3.39 5.33 -7.63
N GLU A 276 3.68 4.88 -6.40
CA GLU A 276 4.73 3.90 -6.14
C GLU A 276 4.44 2.53 -6.82
N ILE A 277 3.18 2.10 -6.87
CA ILE A 277 2.78 0.90 -7.60
C ILE A 277 3.01 1.09 -9.12
N ARG A 278 2.73 2.28 -9.68
CA ARG A 278 2.96 2.56 -11.11
C ARG A 278 4.44 2.57 -11.46
N ASP A 279 5.29 3.13 -10.59
CA ASP A 279 6.73 3.07 -10.76
C ASP A 279 7.22 1.62 -10.89
N ARG A 280 6.77 0.74 -9.99
CA ARG A 280 7.09 -0.69 -10.08
C ARG A 280 6.57 -1.30 -11.37
N LEU A 281 5.33 -1.03 -11.76
CA LEU A 281 4.79 -1.51 -13.03
C LEU A 281 5.61 -1.03 -14.24
N ALA A 282 6.21 0.16 -14.18
CA ALA A 282 7.03 0.76 -15.22
C ALA A 282 8.50 0.31 -15.23
N GLY A 283 8.94 -0.55 -14.31
CA GLY A 283 10.31 -1.05 -14.30
C GLY A 283 10.63 -1.93 -15.50
N GLY A 284 11.70 -1.60 -16.23
CA GLY A 284 12.12 -2.29 -17.45
C GLY A 284 11.06 -2.19 -18.54
N LYS A 285 10.76 -3.30 -19.20
CA LYS A 285 9.64 -3.43 -20.16
C LYS A 285 8.33 -3.79 -19.47
N GLY A 286 8.26 -3.63 -18.15
CA GLY A 286 7.14 -3.99 -17.29
C GLY A 286 7.56 -4.94 -16.16
N SER A 287 7.04 -4.72 -14.95
CA SER A 287 7.23 -5.62 -13.80
C SER A 287 5.95 -5.76 -12.96
N VAL A 288 5.95 -6.68 -11.99
CA VAL A 288 4.78 -7.04 -11.18
C VAL A 288 4.98 -6.64 -9.71
N PRO A 289 4.19 -5.69 -9.19
CA PRO A 289 4.22 -5.34 -7.77
C PRO A 289 3.68 -6.49 -6.91
N LEU A 290 4.31 -6.79 -5.77
CA LEU A 290 3.92 -7.90 -4.88
C LEU A 290 3.35 -7.42 -3.54
N ALA A 291 4.06 -6.56 -2.81
CA ALA A 291 3.64 -6.08 -1.50
C ALA A 291 4.08 -4.63 -1.28
N GLY A 292 3.29 -3.91 -0.50
CA GLY A 292 3.53 -2.52 -0.13
C GLY A 292 4.09 -2.37 1.29
N THR A 293 4.67 -1.21 1.56
CA THR A 293 5.07 -0.72 2.87
C THR A 293 4.58 0.72 3.05
N ALA A 294 4.34 1.13 4.30
CA ALA A 294 3.96 2.51 4.60
C ALA A 294 4.63 3.06 5.86
N VAL A 295 5.05 4.32 5.82
CA VAL A 295 5.58 5.04 6.98
C VAL A 295 4.82 6.33 7.22
N TYR A 296 4.40 6.56 8.46
CA TYR A 296 3.66 7.76 8.88
C TYR A 296 4.45 8.50 9.97
N MET A 297 4.87 9.73 9.72
CA MET A 297 5.45 10.59 10.77
C MET A 297 4.67 11.88 10.92
N THR A 298 4.19 12.16 12.14
CA THR A 298 3.34 13.31 12.44
C THR A 298 3.71 13.95 13.78
N SER A 299 3.13 15.10 14.10
CA SER A 299 3.12 15.64 15.47
C SER A 299 2.30 14.78 16.44
N TYR A 300 2.30 15.08 17.74
CA TYR A 300 1.52 14.31 18.72
C TYR A 300 0.02 14.31 18.42
N SER A 301 -0.55 13.11 18.44
CA SER A 301 -1.95 12.81 18.13
C SER A 301 -2.93 13.32 19.21
N ARG A 302 -2.47 13.49 20.46
CA ARG A 302 -3.26 14.04 21.59
C ARG A 302 -4.56 13.26 21.85
N LEU A 303 -4.46 11.92 21.89
CA LEU A 303 -5.62 11.01 21.99
C LEU A 303 -6.41 11.15 23.30
N ASN A 304 -5.75 11.54 24.40
CA ASN A 304 -6.39 11.82 25.68
C ASN A 304 -5.52 12.73 26.57
N ASP A 305 -6.09 13.22 27.65
CA ASP A 305 -5.41 14.13 28.59
C ASP A 305 -4.43 13.44 29.55
N GLU A 306 -4.25 12.12 29.50
CA GLU A 306 -3.42 11.34 30.44
C GLU A 306 -1.95 11.23 29.99
N ARG A 307 -1.57 11.86 28.88
CA ARG A 307 -0.23 11.80 28.28
C ARG A 307 0.58 13.07 28.59
N PRO A 308 1.38 13.10 29.67
CA PRO A 308 2.08 14.32 30.09
C PRO A 308 3.13 14.80 29.09
N TRP A 309 3.70 13.92 28.27
CA TRP A 309 4.68 14.29 27.24
C TRP A 309 4.09 15.10 26.09
N GLU A 310 2.80 14.98 25.81
CA GLU A 310 2.14 15.75 24.75
C GLU A 310 1.80 17.19 25.19
N LYS A 311 1.90 17.48 26.49
CA LYS A 311 1.48 18.76 27.09
C LYS A 311 2.59 19.81 27.15
N VAL A 312 3.85 19.40 27.01
CA VAL A 312 4.99 20.34 27.11
C VAL A 312 5.11 21.19 25.85
N PHE A 313 4.83 20.62 24.68
CA PHE A 313 4.66 21.37 23.44
C PHE A 313 3.19 21.81 23.31
N PRO A 314 2.86 23.11 23.41
CA PRO A 314 1.48 23.57 23.33
C PRO A 314 0.84 23.22 21.99
N GLU A 315 -0.39 22.71 22.03
CA GLU A 315 -1.16 22.55 20.80
C GLU A 315 -1.34 23.90 20.11
N ARG A 316 -1.17 23.92 18.79
CA ARG A 316 -1.34 25.09 17.94
C ARG A 316 -2.57 24.91 17.06
N LYS A 317 -3.00 26.01 16.45
CA LYS A 317 -4.09 25.97 15.47
C LYS A 317 -3.57 25.36 14.18
N TRP A 318 -3.91 24.10 13.93
CA TRP A 318 -3.59 23.39 12.70
C TRP A 318 -4.16 24.11 11.47
N LEU A 319 -3.38 24.19 10.39
CA LEU A 319 -3.78 24.85 9.14
C LEU A 319 -4.84 24.06 8.38
N TYR A 320 -4.69 22.73 8.32
CA TYR A 320 -5.58 21.85 7.54
C TYR A 320 -6.25 20.78 8.42
N GLN A 321 -5.47 19.87 8.97
CA GLN A 321 -5.96 18.68 9.69
C GLN A 321 -5.18 18.50 10.99
N THR A 322 -5.79 17.88 11.99
CA THR A 322 -5.08 17.51 13.23
C THR A 322 -4.16 16.30 12.96
N PRO A 323 -3.09 16.08 13.76
CA PRO A 323 -2.25 14.90 13.62
C PRO A 323 -3.02 13.58 13.76
N MET A 324 -4.05 13.55 14.62
CA MET A 324 -4.98 12.42 14.71
C MET A 324 -5.71 12.20 13.37
N ASP A 325 -6.31 13.25 12.79
CA ASP A 325 -7.00 13.13 11.50
C ASP A 325 -6.06 12.66 10.39
N ILE A 326 -4.80 13.14 10.38
CA ILE A 326 -3.79 12.71 9.42
C ILE A 326 -3.49 11.22 9.57
N LEU A 327 -3.18 10.74 10.78
CA LEU A 327 -2.92 9.32 11.02
C LEU A 327 -4.11 8.43 10.59
N ILE A 328 -5.33 8.84 10.92
CA ILE A 328 -6.55 8.11 10.60
C ILE A 328 -6.81 8.10 9.08
N LYS A 329 -6.86 9.28 8.45
CA LYS A 329 -7.20 9.42 7.03
C LYS A 329 -6.09 8.88 6.12
N ALA A 330 -4.82 9.14 6.43
CA ALA A 330 -3.70 8.64 5.62
C ALA A 330 -3.60 7.12 5.65
N SER A 331 -3.72 6.50 6.84
CA SER A 331 -3.71 5.03 6.93
C SER A 331 -4.92 4.40 6.24
N ASN A 332 -6.09 5.04 6.29
CA ASN A 332 -7.26 4.61 5.53
C ASN A 332 -7.04 4.74 4.02
N GLY A 333 -6.44 5.83 3.54
CA GLY A 333 -6.16 6.04 2.12
C GLY A 333 -5.17 5.01 1.54
N ALA A 334 -4.05 4.78 2.23
CA ALA A 334 -3.06 3.79 1.79
C ALA A 334 -3.63 2.36 1.80
N SER A 335 -4.39 2.00 2.84
CA SER A 335 -5.03 0.69 2.93
C SER A 335 -6.15 0.51 1.91
N ASP A 336 -6.98 1.53 1.66
CA ASP A 336 -8.04 1.50 0.64
C ASP A 336 -7.45 1.24 -0.75
N PHE A 337 -6.37 1.95 -1.10
CA PHE A 337 -5.69 1.75 -2.38
C PHE A 337 -5.13 0.33 -2.49
N GLY A 338 -4.38 -0.13 -1.49
CA GLY A 338 -3.79 -1.48 -1.46
C GLY A 338 -4.84 -2.58 -1.54
N ASN A 339 -5.91 -2.49 -0.74
CA ASN A 339 -7.00 -3.47 -0.68
C ASN A 339 -7.71 -3.59 -2.04
N LYS A 340 -8.13 -2.46 -2.63
CA LYS A 340 -8.87 -2.44 -3.91
C LYS A 340 -7.99 -2.85 -5.09
N PHE A 341 -6.74 -2.42 -5.12
CA PHE A 341 -5.78 -2.86 -6.14
C PHE A 341 -5.43 -4.36 -6.00
N GLY A 342 -5.41 -4.87 -4.77
CA GLY A 342 -4.96 -6.22 -4.44
C GLY A 342 -3.45 -6.31 -4.22
N GLN A 343 -2.90 -5.35 -3.48
CA GLN A 343 -1.55 -5.40 -2.94
C GLN A 343 -1.62 -5.49 -1.40
N PRO A 344 -1.07 -6.55 -0.79
CA PRO A 344 -0.99 -6.62 0.66
C PRO A 344 0.06 -5.62 1.16
N LEU A 345 -0.19 -5.02 2.32
CA LEU A 345 0.79 -4.16 3.01
C LEU A 345 1.27 -4.89 4.26
N ILE A 346 2.53 -5.33 4.22
CA ILE A 346 3.08 -6.34 5.15
C ILE A 346 4.19 -5.81 6.06
N CYS A 347 4.62 -4.56 5.88
CA CYS A 347 5.63 -3.89 6.70
C CYS A 347 5.35 -2.38 6.74
N GLY A 348 5.77 -1.70 7.80
CA GLY A 348 5.55 -0.26 7.95
C GLY A 348 6.07 0.29 9.27
N SER A 349 5.94 1.60 9.46
CA SER A 349 6.36 2.28 10.70
C SER A 349 5.50 3.51 10.99
N VAL A 350 5.46 3.93 12.26
CA VAL A 350 4.83 5.17 12.68
C VAL A 350 5.68 5.86 13.73
N LEU A 351 5.82 7.18 13.63
CA LEU A 351 6.49 8.02 14.61
C LEU A 351 5.68 9.28 14.87
N THR A 352 5.45 9.61 16.13
CA THR A 352 4.93 10.94 16.51
C THR A 352 6.01 11.66 17.29
N PHE A 353 6.29 12.92 16.96
CA PHE A 353 7.32 13.68 17.66
C PHE A 353 7.04 15.18 17.66
N GLU A 354 7.17 15.80 18.83
CA GLU A 354 7.30 17.25 19.00
C GLU A 354 8.29 17.54 20.12
N HIS A 355 9.08 18.60 19.97
CA HIS A 355 9.98 19.10 21.01
C HIS A 355 10.16 20.61 20.88
N GLN A 356 10.26 21.31 22.01
CA GLN A 356 10.56 22.73 22.04
C GLN A 356 11.64 23.02 23.07
N GLU A 357 12.73 23.63 22.61
CA GLU A 357 13.85 24.03 23.47
C GLU A 357 14.65 25.16 22.81
N GLN A 358 15.17 26.10 23.60
CA GLN A 358 16.01 27.22 23.12
C GLN A 358 15.41 28.08 21.99
N GLY A 359 14.09 28.07 21.83
CA GLY A 359 13.37 28.81 20.79
C GLY A 359 13.08 27.99 19.53
N ASP A 360 13.72 26.84 19.36
CA ASP A 360 13.44 25.90 18.27
C ASP A 360 12.11 25.17 18.53
N LYS A 361 11.23 25.17 17.53
CA LYS A 361 10.02 24.34 17.50
C LYS A 361 10.25 23.19 16.51
N LEU A 362 10.35 21.96 17.02
CA LEU A 362 10.58 20.76 16.21
C LEU A 362 9.32 19.90 16.17
N GLY A 363 8.93 19.46 14.98
CA GLY A 363 7.74 18.61 14.79
C GLY A 363 7.48 18.25 13.32
N TYR A 364 6.69 17.21 13.11
CA TYR A 364 6.26 16.77 11.77
C TYR A 364 4.88 17.35 11.42
N ASP A 365 4.81 18.67 11.30
CA ASP A 365 3.60 19.39 10.85
C ASP A 365 3.34 19.22 9.37
N LYS A 366 4.40 19.42 8.57
CA LYS A 366 4.47 18.84 7.23
C LYS A 366 4.83 17.38 7.44
N VAL A 367 3.87 16.51 7.22
CA VAL A 367 3.97 15.12 7.64
C VAL A 367 4.88 14.34 6.71
N ILE A 368 5.40 13.20 7.19
CA ILE A 368 5.99 12.19 6.31
C ILE A 368 4.94 11.13 6.04
N MET A 369 4.59 10.98 4.77
CA MET A 369 3.84 9.82 4.26
C MET A 369 4.72 9.17 3.22
N GLN A 370 5.30 8.02 3.54
CA GLN A 370 6.05 7.21 2.61
C GLN A 370 5.20 6.02 2.18
N ALA A 371 5.13 5.78 0.88
CA ALA A 371 4.69 4.51 0.31
C ALA A 371 5.91 3.81 -0.30
N GLY A 372 6.04 2.51 -0.10
CA GLY A 372 7.11 1.73 -0.71
C GLY A 372 6.65 0.33 -1.04
N GLY A 373 7.55 -0.49 -1.58
CA GLY A 373 7.24 -1.88 -1.78
C GLY A 373 8.26 -2.67 -2.57
N ILE A 374 7.95 -3.96 -2.69
CA ILE A 374 8.73 -4.97 -3.37
C ILE A 374 7.94 -5.61 -4.51
N GLY A 375 8.62 -6.05 -5.55
CA GLY A 375 8.02 -6.68 -6.72
C GLY A 375 9.01 -7.57 -7.44
N TYR A 376 8.59 -8.12 -8.58
CA TYR A 376 9.47 -8.92 -9.43
C TYR A 376 9.21 -8.67 -10.91
N GLY A 377 10.21 -8.97 -11.73
CA GLY A 377 10.12 -8.97 -13.19
C GLY A 377 10.88 -10.14 -13.78
N LYS A 378 10.95 -10.22 -15.11
CA LYS A 378 11.81 -11.17 -15.83
C LYS A 378 13.14 -10.52 -16.15
N LEU A 379 14.24 -11.26 -15.99
CA LEU A 379 15.60 -10.74 -16.17
C LEU A 379 15.85 -10.22 -17.59
N ASP A 380 15.32 -10.89 -18.60
CA ASP A 380 15.40 -10.51 -20.01
C ASP A 380 14.54 -9.29 -20.38
N GLN A 381 13.69 -8.82 -19.47
CA GLN A 381 12.81 -7.66 -19.62
C GLN A 381 13.20 -6.50 -18.69
N ALA A 382 14.26 -6.64 -17.91
CA ALA A 382 14.66 -5.66 -16.89
C ALA A 382 15.25 -4.35 -17.45
N ILE A 383 15.50 -4.29 -18.77
CA ILE A 383 16.07 -3.14 -19.48
C ILE A 383 15.11 -2.73 -20.59
N LYS A 384 14.80 -1.44 -20.68
CA LYS A 384 13.97 -0.84 -21.73
C LYS A 384 14.68 -0.94 -23.09
N ASP A 385 13.91 -1.14 -24.16
CA ASP A 385 14.41 -1.08 -25.53
C ASP A 385 14.49 0.39 -26.01
N THR A 386 15.31 0.65 -27.03
CA THR A 386 15.42 1.99 -27.63
C THR A 386 14.28 2.23 -28.63
N PRO A 387 13.53 3.34 -28.50
CA PRO A 387 12.48 3.67 -29.45
C PRO A 387 13.03 4.11 -30.81
N VAL A 388 12.23 3.93 -31.86
CA VAL A 388 12.55 4.34 -33.23
C VAL A 388 11.42 5.13 -33.86
N ALA A 389 11.72 5.94 -34.88
CA ALA A 389 10.72 6.71 -35.61
C ALA A 389 9.59 5.81 -36.14
N GLY A 390 8.35 6.22 -35.91
CA GLY A 390 7.15 5.46 -36.27
C GLY A 390 6.64 4.50 -35.19
N ASP A 391 7.37 4.32 -34.09
CA ASP A 391 6.78 3.73 -32.88
C ASP A 391 5.65 4.63 -32.37
N LYS A 392 4.64 3.99 -31.78
CA LYS A 392 3.40 4.65 -31.35
C LYS A 392 3.49 5.00 -29.88
N ILE A 393 3.09 6.23 -29.57
CA ILE A 393 2.98 6.74 -28.21
C ILE A 393 1.57 6.43 -27.72
N VAL A 394 1.48 5.69 -26.62
CA VAL A 394 0.22 5.18 -26.08
C VAL A 394 0.06 5.63 -24.63
N VAL A 395 -1.15 6.08 -24.28
CA VAL A 395 -1.56 6.31 -22.89
C VAL A 395 -2.52 5.20 -22.49
N LEU A 396 -2.21 4.52 -21.39
CA LEU A 396 -3.03 3.46 -20.79
C LEU A 396 -3.55 3.95 -19.44
N GLY A 397 -4.87 3.86 -19.20
CA GLY A 397 -5.48 4.17 -17.90
C GLY A 397 -6.54 5.28 -17.92
N GLY A 398 -6.58 6.10 -16.87
CA GLY A 398 -7.66 7.07 -16.62
C GLY A 398 -7.65 8.35 -17.47
N ASP A 399 -8.79 9.07 -17.44
CA ASP A 399 -8.98 10.33 -18.18
C ASP A 399 -8.36 11.56 -17.47
N ASN A 400 -8.24 12.68 -18.18
CA ASN A 400 -7.76 13.96 -17.64
C ASN A 400 -8.85 14.69 -16.85
N TYR A 401 -8.53 15.10 -15.62
CA TYR A 401 -9.34 15.94 -14.75
C TYR A 401 -8.47 17.09 -14.18
N ARG A 402 -9.10 18.13 -13.63
CA ARG A 402 -8.40 19.24 -12.95
C ARG A 402 -7.84 18.81 -11.59
N ILE A 403 -6.73 18.08 -11.60
CA ILE A 403 -6.10 17.48 -10.41
C ILE A 403 -4.60 17.79 -10.42
N GLY A 404 -4.08 18.19 -9.26
CA GLY A 404 -2.63 18.31 -9.04
C GLY A 404 -1.93 19.35 -9.93
N MET A 405 -2.66 20.37 -10.41
CA MET A 405 -2.07 21.41 -11.26
C MET A 405 -0.96 22.13 -10.49
N GLY A 406 0.29 21.96 -10.93
CA GLY A 406 1.47 22.56 -10.31
C GLY A 406 1.99 21.82 -9.07
N GLY A 407 1.60 20.57 -8.84
CA GLY A 407 1.96 19.79 -7.65
C GLY A 407 3.47 19.71 -7.40
N ALA A 408 4.28 19.58 -8.45
CA ALA A 408 5.75 19.57 -8.36
C ALA A 408 6.33 20.90 -7.83
N ALA A 409 5.79 22.04 -8.30
CA ALA A 409 6.22 23.37 -7.86
C ALA A 409 5.79 23.65 -6.40
N VAL A 410 4.53 23.32 -6.06
CA VAL A 410 3.99 23.56 -4.71
C VAL A 410 4.64 22.64 -3.68
N SER A 411 4.90 21.37 -3.99
CA SER A 411 5.59 20.44 -3.09
C SER A 411 7.04 20.86 -2.79
N SER A 412 7.67 21.59 -3.72
CA SER A 412 9.02 22.15 -3.59
C SER A 412 9.10 23.41 -2.70
N ALA A 413 7.97 23.95 -2.25
CA ALA A 413 7.89 25.14 -1.39
C ALA A 413 7.53 24.83 0.07
N ASP A 414 7.68 25.85 0.94
CA ASP A 414 7.23 25.76 2.33
C ASP A 414 5.70 25.77 2.41
N THR A 415 5.14 24.96 3.32
CA THR A 415 3.68 24.87 3.47
C THR A 415 3.13 26.14 4.13
N GLY A 416 2.02 26.68 3.62
CA GLY A 416 1.36 27.91 4.11
C GLY A 416 1.88 29.21 3.51
N GLU A 417 2.67 29.15 2.44
CA GLU A 417 3.23 30.32 1.74
C GLU A 417 2.30 30.88 0.63
N PHE A 418 1.41 30.06 0.06
CA PHE A 418 0.56 30.41 -1.08
C PHE A 418 -0.89 30.77 -0.69
N ALA A 419 -1.64 31.38 -1.62
CA ALA A 419 -3.06 31.69 -1.45
C ALA A 419 -3.94 30.44 -1.56
N SER A 420 -5.09 30.44 -0.89
CA SER A 420 -6.01 29.29 -0.76
C SER A 420 -6.51 28.65 -2.07
N GLY A 421 -6.48 29.39 -3.19
CA GLY A 421 -6.84 28.85 -4.51
C GLY A 421 -5.83 27.86 -5.08
N ILE A 422 -4.53 28.06 -4.81
CA ILE A 422 -3.44 27.18 -5.25
C ILE A 422 -3.42 25.90 -4.40
N GLU A 423 -3.81 26.00 -3.13
CA GLU A 423 -3.85 24.86 -2.20
C GLU A 423 -4.97 23.85 -2.53
N LEU A 424 -6.09 24.30 -3.12
CA LEU A 424 -7.14 23.40 -3.61
C LEU A 424 -6.68 22.52 -4.78
N ASN A 425 -5.74 22.99 -5.59
CA ASN A 425 -5.17 22.18 -6.68
C ASN A 425 -4.35 20.99 -6.16
N ALA A 426 -3.95 21.00 -4.88
CA ALA A 426 -3.18 19.92 -4.25
C ALA A 426 -4.05 18.73 -3.82
N VAL A 427 -5.38 18.86 -3.85
CA VAL A 427 -6.30 17.77 -3.52
C VAL A 427 -6.22 16.70 -4.60
N GLN A 428 -5.79 15.52 -4.20
CA GLN A 428 -5.61 14.37 -5.09
C GLN A 428 -6.89 13.55 -5.23
N ARG A 429 -6.89 12.61 -6.18
CA ARG A 429 -8.02 11.72 -6.46
C ARG A 429 -7.50 10.33 -6.80
N SER A 430 -7.97 9.31 -6.07
CA SER A 430 -7.57 7.92 -6.31
C SER A 430 -8.70 7.06 -6.90
N ASN A 431 -8.37 6.23 -7.89
CA ASN A 431 -9.26 5.18 -8.41
C ASN A 431 -8.49 3.85 -8.55
N PRO A 432 -8.29 3.09 -7.45
CA PRO A 432 -7.43 1.90 -7.46
C PRO A 432 -7.86 0.82 -8.46
N GLU A 433 -9.16 0.72 -8.76
CA GLU A 433 -9.69 -0.23 -9.76
C GLU A 433 -9.20 0.08 -11.18
N MET A 434 -9.10 1.36 -11.54
CA MET A 434 -8.54 1.78 -12.82
C MET A 434 -7.06 1.37 -12.92
N GLN A 435 -6.30 1.56 -11.84
CA GLN A 435 -4.90 1.12 -11.81
C GLN A 435 -4.78 -0.40 -11.89
N LYS A 436 -5.71 -1.15 -11.28
CA LYS A 436 -5.74 -2.61 -11.40
C LYS A 436 -5.96 -3.06 -12.85
N ARG A 437 -6.85 -2.39 -13.59
CA ARG A 437 -7.08 -2.66 -15.02
C ARG A 437 -5.82 -2.42 -15.84
N ALA A 438 -5.18 -1.26 -15.67
CA ALA A 438 -3.92 -0.93 -16.35
C ALA A 438 -2.81 -1.94 -15.98
N ALA A 439 -2.69 -2.29 -14.70
CA ALA A 439 -1.73 -3.28 -14.22
C ALA A 439 -1.96 -4.68 -14.81
N ASN A 440 -3.22 -5.10 -14.99
CA ASN A 440 -3.53 -6.38 -15.63
C ASN A 440 -3.11 -6.40 -17.12
N VAL A 441 -3.21 -5.28 -17.84
CA VAL A 441 -2.70 -5.17 -19.22
C VAL A 441 -1.17 -5.31 -19.24
N VAL A 442 -0.47 -4.56 -18.40
CA VAL A 442 1.00 -4.65 -18.29
C VAL A 442 1.41 -6.07 -17.91
N ARG A 443 0.74 -6.68 -16.93
CA ARG A 443 0.98 -8.07 -16.52
C ARG A 443 0.76 -9.07 -17.65
N GLY A 444 -0.29 -8.89 -18.45
CA GLY A 444 -0.55 -9.70 -19.65
C GLY A 444 0.59 -9.66 -20.67
N MET A 445 1.22 -8.49 -20.84
CA MET A 445 2.39 -8.32 -21.71
C MET A 445 3.65 -8.94 -21.09
N VAL A 446 3.92 -8.70 -19.81
CA VAL A 446 5.10 -9.24 -19.10
C VAL A 446 5.09 -10.76 -19.07
N GLU A 447 3.93 -11.36 -18.82
CA GLU A 447 3.78 -12.82 -18.68
C GLU A 447 3.73 -13.56 -20.02
N SER A 448 3.53 -12.83 -21.13
CA SER A 448 3.59 -13.36 -22.50
C SER A 448 4.94 -14.03 -22.81
N ASN A 449 4.93 -14.88 -23.84
CA ASN A 449 6.16 -15.42 -24.43
C ASN A 449 6.96 -14.35 -25.18
N ASP A 450 6.29 -13.29 -25.65
CA ASP A 450 6.88 -12.16 -26.37
C ASP A 450 6.31 -10.86 -25.78
N ASN A 451 7.12 -10.13 -25.00
CA ASN A 451 6.74 -8.83 -24.45
C ASN A 451 7.08 -7.72 -25.45
N GLN A 452 6.03 -7.09 -25.98
CA GLN A 452 6.10 -6.13 -27.08
C GLN A 452 6.18 -4.66 -26.62
N ILE A 453 6.23 -4.40 -25.32
CA ILE A 453 6.48 -3.07 -24.75
C ILE A 453 7.90 -2.66 -25.07
N ILE A 454 8.13 -1.55 -25.76
CA ILE A 454 9.49 -1.04 -26.03
C ILE A 454 10.01 -0.30 -24.81
N SER A 455 9.21 0.66 -24.35
CA SER A 455 9.45 1.44 -23.14
C SER A 455 8.12 1.74 -22.45
N ILE A 456 8.14 1.88 -21.14
CA ILE A 456 6.99 2.18 -20.30
C ILE A 456 7.40 3.14 -19.18
N HIS A 457 6.53 4.08 -18.84
CA HIS A 457 6.76 5.07 -17.79
C HIS A 457 5.47 5.36 -17.04
N ASP A 458 5.57 5.67 -15.74
CA ASP A 458 4.43 6.11 -14.95
C ASP A 458 4.03 7.56 -15.30
N HIS A 459 2.77 7.92 -15.09
CA HIS A 459 2.38 9.32 -14.97
C HIS A 459 2.36 9.72 -13.49
N GLY A 460 3.18 10.69 -13.14
CA GLY A 460 3.28 11.29 -11.81
C GLY A 460 3.28 12.81 -11.88
N ALA A 461 4.26 13.44 -11.23
CA ALA A 461 4.45 14.88 -11.22
C ALA A 461 4.61 15.45 -12.64
N GLY A 462 3.94 16.55 -12.94
CA GLY A 462 3.95 17.17 -14.28
C GLY A 462 3.15 16.43 -15.37
N GLY A 463 2.46 15.33 -15.05
CA GLY A 463 1.48 14.71 -15.95
C GLY A 463 2.04 14.20 -17.28
N HIS A 464 1.34 14.49 -18.39
CA HIS A 464 1.77 14.09 -19.73
C HIS A 464 3.09 14.75 -20.14
N LEU A 465 3.35 15.98 -19.67
CA LEU A 465 4.56 16.72 -20.00
C LEU A 465 5.82 15.98 -19.52
N ASN A 466 5.81 15.42 -18.31
CA ASN A 466 6.95 14.67 -17.79
C ASN A 466 7.02 13.26 -18.39
N CYS A 467 5.94 12.49 -18.25
CA CYS A 467 5.93 11.08 -18.68
C CYS A 467 6.25 10.90 -20.17
N LEU A 468 5.57 11.68 -21.04
CA LEU A 468 5.73 11.49 -22.48
C LEU A 468 7.07 12.04 -22.98
N SER A 469 7.61 13.11 -22.39
CA SER A 469 8.92 13.63 -22.76
C SER A 469 10.07 12.70 -22.34
N GLU A 470 9.97 12.03 -21.19
CA GLU A 470 10.95 11.02 -20.76
C GLU A 470 10.96 9.78 -21.68
N LEU A 471 9.80 9.35 -22.19
CA LEU A 471 9.73 8.23 -23.13
C LEU A 471 10.44 8.52 -24.46
N ILE A 472 10.41 9.77 -24.91
CA ILE A 472 10.92 10.19 -26.23
C ILE A 472 12.18 11.06 -26.14
N GLU A 473 12.81 11.19 -24.97
CA GLU A 473 13.98 12.07 -24.75
C GLU A 473 15.08 11.84 -25.81
N ASP A 474 15.28 10.57 -26.17
CA ASP A 474 16.31 10.17 -27.12
C ASP A 474 15.92 10.30 -28.60
N THR A 475 14.68 10.67 -28.93
CA THR A 475 14.15 10.60 -30.30
C THR A 475 13.38 11.87 -30.71
N GLY A 476 12.41 12.29 -29.91
CA GLY A 476 11.38 13.27 -30.28
C GLY A 476 10.03 12.60 -30.46
N GLY A 477 8.97 13.39 -30.50
CA GLY A 477 7.62 12.90 -30.73
C GLY A 477 6.59 14.00 -30.84
N CYS A 478 5.51 13.70 -31.58
CA CYS A 478 4.37 14.59 -31.65
C CYS A 478 3.12 13.92 -31.11
N ILE A 479 2.50 14.59 -30.13
CA ILE A 479 1.28 14.18 -29.48
C ILE A 479 0.10 14.90 -30.15
N ASP A 480 -0.91 14.13 -30.51
CA ASP A 480 -2.19 14.60 -30.99
C ASP A 480 -3.07 14.98 -29.78
N LEU A 481 -3.23 16.29 -29.57
CA LEU A 481 -4.00 16.84 -28.45
C LEU A 481 -5.43 16.32 -28.44
N ASP A 482 -6.02 16.07 -29.62
CA ASP A 482 -7.41 15.63 -29.76
C ASP A 482 -7.61 14.16 -29.38
N GLN A 483 -6.52 13.38 -29.23
CA GLN A 483 -6.57 11.97 -28.83
C GLN A 483 -6.31 11.77 -27.33
N LEU A 484 -5.94 12.83 -26.59
CA LEU A 484 -5.81 12.74 -25.14
C LEU A 484 -7.19 12.62 -24.49
N PRO A 485 -7.36 11.75 -23.47
CA PRO A 485 -8.66 11.51 -22.88
C PRO A 485 -9.12 12.66 -21.99
N VAL A 486 -10.28 13.26 -22.23
CA VAL A 486 -10.78 14.40 -21.44
C VAL A 486 -11.97 13.97 -20.58
N GLY A 487 -11.77 13.90 -19.26
CA GLY A 487 -12.81 13.58 -18.27
C GLY A 487 -13.54 14.82 -17.74
N ASP A 488 -12.85 15.97 -17.71
CA ASP A 488 -13.42 17.28 -17.40
C ASP A 488 -13.40 18.17 -18.66
N PRO A 489 -14.56 18.52 -19.24
CA PRO A 489 -14.62 19.29 -20.48
C PRO A 489 -14.23 20.77 -20.31
N THR A 490 -14.01 21.25 -19.07
CA THR A 490 -13.64 22.64 -18.78
C THR A 490 -12.13 22.89 -18.82
N LEU A 491 -11.32 21.84 -19.04
CA LEU A 491 -9.87 21.94 -19.05
C LEU A 491 -9.35 22.73 -20.24
N SER A 492 -8.45 23.69 -19.98
CA SER A 492 -7.65 24.33 -21.02
C SER A 492 -6.59 23.39 -21.60
N ALA A 493 -5.98 23.74 -22.73
CA ALA A 493 -4.89 22.95 -23.31
C ALA A 493 -3.70 22.77 -22.34
N LYS A 494 -3.35 23.82 -21.56
CA LYS A 494 -2.36 23.78 -20.47
C LYS A 494 -2.73 22.72 -19.43
N GLU A 495 -3.99 22.69 -19.02
CA GLU A 495 -4.47 21.76 -18.00
C GLU A 495 -4.55 20.32 -18.51
N ILE A 496 -4.96 20.09 -19.77
CA ILE A 496 -5.01 18.76 -20.38
C ILE A 496 -3.62 18.11 -20.38
N ILE A 497 -2.57 18.84 -20.77
CA ILE A 497 -1.23 18.26 -20.86
C ILE A 497 -0.50 18.28 -19.50
N GLY A 498 -0.84 19.21 -18.61
CA GLY A 498 -0.12 19.47 -17.35
C GLY A 498 -0.73 18.88 -16.08
N ASN A 499 -1.94 18.30 -16.11
CA ASN A 499 -2.57 17.74 -14.92
C ASN A 499 -1.90 16.45 -14.42
N GLU A 500 -1.97 16.23 -13.11
CA GLU A 500 -1.43 15.06 -12.42
C GLU A 500 -2.55 14.04 -12.11
N SER A 501 -3.52 13.88 -13.02
CA SER A 501 -4.52 12.80 -12.91
C SER A 501 -3.85 11.45 -12.76
N GLN A 502 -4.42 10.61 -11.89
CA GLN A 502 -3.82 9.37 -11.44
C GLN A 502 -4.14 8.19 -12.37
N GLU A 503 -3.56 7.03 -12.05
CA GLU A 503 -3.82 5.75 -12.74
C GLU A 503 -3.54 5.75 -14.25
N ARG A 504 -2.49 6.46 -14.69
CA ARG A 504 -2.06 6.53 -16.09
C ARG A 504 -0.63 6.02 -16.28
N MET A 505 -0.37 5.40 -17.42
CA MET A 505 0.94 4.88 -17.85
C MET A 505 1.19 5.31 -19.30
N GLY A 506 2.40 5.74 -19.62
CA GLY A 506 2.85 5.98 -20.99
C GLY A 506 3.60 4.76 -21.52
N LEU A 507 3.34 4.37 -22.77
CA LEU A 507 3.99 3.24 -23.42
C LEU A 507 4.45 3.61 -24.83
N LEU A 508 5.56 3.03 -25.24
CA LEU A 508 6.00 2.98 -26.63
C LEU A 508 5.81 1.57 -27.19
N ILE A 509 5.10 1.47 -28.32
CA ILE A 509 4.73 0.20 -28.95
C ILE A 509 4.90 0.32 -30.47
N ALA A 510 5.52 -0.66 -31.10
CA ALA A 510 5.58 -0.72 -32.56
C ALA A 510 4.16 -0.84 -33.15
N GLU A 511 3.86 -0.12 -34.24
CA GLU A 511 2.51 -0.06 -34.84
C GLU A 511 1.88 -1.45 -35.09
N LYS A 512 2.66 -2.42 -35.57
CA LYS A 512 2.22 -3.80 -35.83
C LYS A 512 1.72 -4.56 -34.59
N ASN A 513 2.05 -4.08 -33.39
CA ASN A 513 1.73 -4.71 -32.11
C ASN A 513 0.53 -4.05 -31.41
N LEU A 514 0.02 -2.91 -31.91
CA LEU A 514 -1.12 -2.19 -31.32
C LEU A 514 -2.38 -3.07 -31.20
N ASP A 515 -2.67 -3.89 -32.20
CA ASP A 515 -3.82 -4.79 -32.19
C ASP A 515 -3.77 -5.82 -31.05
N HIS A 516 -2.58 -6.28 -30.68
CA HIS A 516 -2.42 -7.28 -29.64
C HIS A 516 -2.67 -6.68 -28.25
N ILE A 517 -1.97 -5.60 -27.92
CA ILE A 517 -2.18 -4.89 -26.65
C ILE A 517 -3.61 -4.32 -26.55
N GLY A 518 -4.18 -3.86 -27.66
CA GLY A 518 -5.57 -3.39 -27.73
C GLY A 518 -6.59 -4.48 -27.37
N LYS A 519 -6.37 -5.74 -27.80
CA LYS A 519 -7.24 -6.87 -27.40
C LYS A 519 -7.14 -7.18 -25.91
N ILE A 520 -5.93 -7.13 -25.35
CA ILE A 520 -5.72 -7.33 -23.91
C ILE A 520 -6.40 -6.19 -23.14
N ALA A 521 -6.16 -4.93 -23.52
CA ALA A 521 -6.78 -3.76 -22.91
C ALA A 521 -8.31 -3.82 -22.97
N GLN A 522 -8.90 -4.18 -24.12
CA GLN A 522 -10.35 -4.36 -24.25
C GLN A 522 -10.87 -5.51 -23.36
N ARG A 523 -10.14 -6.62 -23.27
CA ARG A 523 -10.53 -7.75 -22.42
C ARG A 523 -10.52 -7.37 -20.95
N GLU A 524 -9.48 -6.68 -20.48
CA GLU A 524 -9.34 -6.14 -19.12
C GLU A 524 -10.17 -4.87 -18.87
N ARG A 525 -10.84 -4.35 -19.91
CA ARG A 525 -11.57 -3.07 -19.90
C ARG A 525 -10.69 -1.88 -19.51
N SER A 526 -9.38 -1.92 -19.73
CA SER A 526 -8.51 -0.77 -19.50
C SER A 526 -8.57 0.18 -20.71
N PRO A 527 -8.83 1.48 -20.52
CA PRO A 527 -8.76 2.44 -21.62
C PRO A 527 -7.33 2.53 -22.16
N LEU A 528 -7.21 2.59 -23.49
CA LEU A 528 -5.94 2.66 -24.20
C LEU A 528 -6.11 3.65 -25.35
N TYR A 529 -5.26 4.67 -25.37
CA TYR A 529 -5.31 5.78 -26.33
C TYR A 529 -3.99 5.83 -27.10
N THR A 530 -4.05 5.75 -28.43
CA THR A 530 -2.88 6.02 -29.28
C THR A 530 -2.82 7.53 -29.52
N VAL A 531 -1.91 8.18 -28.82
CA VAL A 531 -1.89 9.65 -28.69
C VAL A 531 -0.84 10.31 -29.56
N GLY A 532 0.07 9.58 -30.17
CA GLY A 532 1.12 10.21 -30.97
C GLY A 532 2.09 9.23 -31.63
N ASP A 533 3.08 9.81 -32.28
CA ASP A 533 4.13 9.11 -33.01
C ASP A 533 5.51 9.56 -32.52
N VAL A 534 6.42 8.60 -32.35
CA VAL A 534 7.85 8.87 -32.13
C VAL A 534 8.45 9.44 -33.42
N THR A 535 9.16 10.56 -33.28
CA THR A 535 9.92 11.21 -34.36
C THR A 535 11.42 11.07 -34.06
N ASP A 536 12.29 11.29 -35.05
CA ASP A 536 13.76 11.24 -34.85
C ASP A 536 14.38 12.62 -35.18
N ASP A 537 13.72 13.67 -34.69
CA ASP A 537 14.06 15.08 -34.94
C ASP A 537 14.34 15.86 -33.64
N LYS A 538 14.33 15.19 -32.48
CA LYS A 538 14.53 15.76 -31.15
C LYS A 538 13.55 16.89 -30.82
N HIS A 539 12.37 16.86 -31.43
CA HIS A 539 11.32 17.84 -31.23
C HIS A 539 10.18 17.25 -30.40
N PHE A 540 9.59 18.04 -29.50
CA PHE A 540 8.41 17.65 -28.73
C PHE A 540 7.25 18.60 -28.99
N CYS A 541 6.19 18.09 -29.59
CA CYS A 541 4.98 18.86 -29.87
C CYS A 541 3.72 18.24 -29.28
N PHE A 542 2.81 19.11 -28.87
CA PHE A 542 1.39 18.80 -28.74
C PHE A 542 0.66 19.65 -29.78
N GLU A 543 -0.06 19.01 -30.70
CA GLU A 543 -0.79 19.67 -31.78
C GLU A 543 -2.22 19.10 -31.85
N SER A 544 -3.22 19.98 -31.90
CA SER A 544 -4.58 19.57 -32.27
C SER A 544 -4.66 19.45 -33.79
N LYS A 545 -4.96 18.26 -34.29
CA LYS A 545 -5.18 18.05 -35.73
C LYS A 545 -6.49 18.67 -36.21
N THR A 546 -7.43 18.91 -35.30
CA THR A 546 -8.76 19.46 -35.62
C THR A 546 -8.71 20.95 -35.91
N ASN A 547 -7.96 21.72 -35.12
CA ASN A 547 -7.93 23.19 -35.25
C ASN A 547 -6.53 23.77 -35.52
N GLY A 548 -5.47 22.97 -35.43
CA GLY A 548 -4.08 23.37 -35.66
C GLY A 548 -3.41 24.08 -34.48
N ASP A 549 -4.07 24.14 -33.32
CA ASP A 549 -3.51 24.74 -32.11
C ASP A 549 -2.31 23.94 -31.61
N LYS A 550 -1.26 24.66 -31.21
CA LYS A 550 -0.02 24.10 -30.69
C LYS A 550 0.29 24.65 -29.30
N PRO A 551 -0.27 24.07 -28.22
CA PRO A 551 0.07 24.50 -26.87
C PRO A 551 1.54 24.28 -26.54
N MET A 552 2.22 23.30 -27.15
CA MET A 552 3.64 23.03 -26.91
C MET A 552 4.32 22.69 -28.24
N ASP A 553 5.39 23.39 -28.58
CA ASP A 553 6.16 23.18 -29.82
C ASP A 553 7.62 23.58 -29.60
N LEU A 554 8.39 22.74 -28.90
CA LEU A 554 9.77 23.01 -28.51
C LEU A 554 10.72 21.88 -28.92
N ALA A 555 11.98 22.25 -29.17
CA ALA A 555 13.06 21.27 -29.15
C ALA A 555 13.22 20.70 -27.73
N LEU A 556 13.51 19.40 -27.59
CA LEU A 556 13.69 18.76 -26.27
C LEU A 556 14.80 19.45 -25.45
N GLU A 557 15.86 19.92 -26.11
CA GLU A 557 16.94 20.68 -25.45
C GLU A 557 16.48 22.00 -24.82
N ASP A 558 15.39 22.59 -25.33
CA ASP A 558 14.83 23.84 -24.81
C ASP A 558 13.91 23.61 -23.62
N MET A 559 13.26 22.45 -23.59
CA MET A 559 12.44 22.02 -22.46
C MET A 559 13.31 21.55 -21.28
N PHE A 560 14.42 20.88 -21.57
CA PHE A 560 15.33 20.29 -20.58
C PHE A 560 16.55 21.15 -20.24
N GLY A 561 16.73 22.30 -20.92
CA GLY A 561 17.95 23.09 -20.83
C GLY A 561 18.32 23.48 -19.40
N SER A 562 19.61 23.37 -19.09
CA SER A 562 20.08 23.51 -17.71
C SER A 562 20.09 24.97 -17.25
N SER A 563 19.35 25.25 -16.17
CA SER A 563 19.67 26.36 -15.27
C SER A 563 21.09 26.18 -14.69
N PRO A 564 21.75 27.25 -14.21
CA PRO A 564 23.03 27.14 -13.53
C PRO A 564 23.02 26.13 -12.37
N LYS A 565 24.19 25.54 -12.09
CA LYS A 565 24.33 24.51 -11.04
C LYS A 565 23.95 25.10 -9.68
N THR A 566 23.01 24.47 -8.98
CA THR A 566 22.61 24.87 -7.61
C THR A 566 23.81 24.84 -6.66
N ILE A 567 24.02 25.94 -5.93
CA ILE A 567 25.07 26.07 -4.90
C ILE A 567 24.41 26.23 -3.53
N MET A 568 24.57 25.24 -2.66
CA MET A 568 24.11 25.27 -1.28
C MET A 568 25.24 25.77 -0.37
N LYS A 569 25.05 26.92 0.28
CA LYS A 569 26.05 27.50 1.21
C LYS A 569 25.50 27.47 2.63
N ASP A 570 26.23 26.83 3.54
CA ASP A 570 25.81 26.69 4.93
C ASP A 570 27.02 26.56 5.88
N ASN A 571 26.80 26.63 7.19
CA ASN A 571 27.83 26.41 8.21
C ASN A 571 27.43 25.27 9.14
N THR A 572 28.41 24.56 9.68
CA THR A 572 28.15 23.57 10.72
C THR A 572 27.63 24.27 11.99
N VAL A 573 26.44 23.89 12.44
CA VAL A 573 25.88 24.32 13.72
C VAL A 573 25.79 23.14 14.69
N GLU A 574 26.42 23.28 15.85
CA GLU A 574 26.29 22.33 16.96
C GLU A 574 25.10 22.71 17.84
N LYS A 575 24.07 21.84 17.87
CA LYS A 575 22.93 21.99 18.78
C LYS A 575 23.17 21.17 20.04
N ASN A 576 23.00 21.81 21.20
CA ASN A 576 23.08 21.15 22.51
C ASN A 576 21.68 21.15 23.13
N TYR A 577 21.14 19.96 23.39
CA TYR A 577 19.85 19.78 24.05
C TYR A 577 20.04 19.53 25.55
N SER A 578 19.00 19.74 26.34
CA SER A 578 19.09 19.43 27.78
C SER A 578 19.29 17.93 28.02
N ASP A 579 20.20 17.59 28.94
CA ASP A 579 20.36 16.20 29.41
C ASP A 579 19.11 15.70 30.13
N LEU A 580 18.96 14.37 30.19
CA LEU A 580 17.87 13.71 30.88
C LEU A 580 18.11 13.68 32.39
N SER A 581 17.05 13.88 33.16
CA SER A 581 17.00 13.61 34.60
C SER A 581 15.71 12.85 34.91
N TYR A 582 15.82 11.74 35.64
CA TYR A 582 14.69 10.87 35.97
C TYR A 582 14.81 10.32 37.39
N ASN A 583 13.66 10.11 38.03
CA ASN A 583 13.58 9.42 39.31
C ASN A 583 13.57 7.89 39.12
N LYS A 584 14.51 7.19 39.74
CA LYS A 584 14.62 5.73 39.67
C LYS A 584 13.43 4.98 40.27
N ASP A 585 12.71 5.60 41.21
CA ASP A 585 11.53 5.01 41.86
C ASP A 585 10.31 4.94 40.92
N ASN A 586 10.35 5.63 39.78
CA ASN A 586 9.23 5.74 38.83
C ASN A 586 9.33 4.76 37.65
N PHE A 587 10.11 3.68 37.75
CA PHE A 587 10.36 2.74 36.65
C PHE A 587 9.07 2.29 35.95
N TYR A 588 8.11 1.73 36.69
CA TYR A 588 6.85 1.22 36.13
C TYR A 588 5.99 2.32 35.50
N HIS A 589 6.03 3.54 36.07
CA HIS A 589 5.31 4.67 35.50
C HIS A 589 5.88 5.08 34.15
N TYR A 590 7.20 5.19 34.03
CA TYR A 590 7.82 5.51 32.74
C TYR A 590 7.64 4.39 31.72
N LEU A 591 7.72 3.13 32.14
CA LEU A 591 7.45 1.98 31.27
C LEU A 591 6.04 2.05 30.69
N ASP A 592 5.03 2.32 31.53
CA ASP A 592 3.65 2.48 31.07
C ASP A 592 3.50 3.64 30.06
N GLN A 593 4.29 4.72 30.18
CA GLN A 593 4.30 5.83 29.22
C GLN A 593 5.00 5.47 27.90
N VAL A 594 6.18 4.85 27.97
CA VAL A 594 6.94 4.41 26.79
C VAL A 594 6.09 3.48 25.94
N LEU A 595 5.41 2.50 26.55
CA LEU A 595 4.53 1.57 25.85
C LEU A 595 3.31 2.22 25.19
N GLN A 596 3.00 3.48 25.53
CA GLN A 596 1.88 4.23 24.95
C GLN A 596 2.31 5.22 23.84
N LEU A 597 3.61 5.45 23.62
CA LEU A 597 4.09 6.21 22.46
C LEU A 597 3.74 5.48 21.17
N GLU A 598 3.28 6.19 20.16
CA GLU A 598 2.84 5.61 18.89
C GLU A 598 3.92 4.75 18.23
N ALA A 599 5.20 5.13 18.33
CA ALA A 599 6.32 4.35 17.82
C ALA A 599 6.46 2.97 18.48
N VAL A 600 6.10 2.85 19.76
CA VAL A 600 6.24 1.65 20.58
C VAL A 600 4.94 0.84 20.65
N ALA A 601 3.82 1.51 20.88
CA ALA A 601 2.52 0.91 21.17
C ALA A 601 1.98 -0.01 20.05
N CYS A 602 0.99 -0.83 20.35
CA CYS A 602 0.37 -1.74 19.39
C CYS A 602 -0.08 -1.06 18.10
N LYS A 603 0.19 -1.70 16.95
CA LYS A 603 -0.18 -1.23 15.61
C LYS A 603 -1.41 -1.94 15.04
N ASP A 604 -2.23 -2.57 15.88
CA ASP A 604 -3.39 -3.35 15.41
C ASP A 604 -4.36 -2.49 14.59
N TRP A 605 -4.60 -1.23 14.99
CA TRP A 605 -5.43 -0.27 14.25
C TRP A 605 -4.94 0.00 12.81
N LEU A 606 -3.64 -0.16 12.52
CA LEU A 606 -3.10 -0.07 11.16
C LEU A 606 -3.28 -1.37 10.39
N THR A 607 -3.03 -2.51 11.04
CA THR A 607 -2.99 -3.81 10.38
C THR A 607 -4.39 -4.39 10.16
N ASN A 608 -5.33 -4.18 11.09
CA ASN A 608 -6.63 -4.83 11.10
C ASN A 608 -7.59 -4.46 9.96
N LYS A 609 -7.27 -3.41 9.19
CA LYS A 609 -8.01 -2.95 8.02
C LYS A 609 -7.28 -3.14 6.69
N VAL A 610 -6.06 -3.66 6.75
CA VAL A 610 -5.16 -3.84 5.60
C VAL A 610 -5.17 -5.30 5.18
N ASP A 611 -5.35 -5.59 3.90
CA ASP A 611 -5.18 -6.93 3.36
C ASP A 611 -3.74 -7.42 3.57
N ARG A 612 -3.60 -8.63 4.14
CA ARG A 612 -2.31 -9.28 4.45
C ARG A 612 -2.21 -10.68 3.89
N CYS A 613 -3.02 -11.01 2.88
CA CYS A 613 -3.08 -12.37 2.33
C CYS A 613 -3.35 -12.44 0.81
N VAL A 614 -3.78 -11.35 0.17
CA VAL A 614 -4.07 -11.30 -1.28
C VAL A 614 -2.88 -11.76 -2.12
N GLY A 615 -3.19 -12.52 -3.18
CA GLY A 615 -2.22 -13.20 -4.03
C GLY A 615 -1.81 -14.57 -3.51
N GLY A 616 -2.20 -14.96 -2.29
CA GLY A 616 -1.89 -16.26 -1.66
C GLY A 616 -0.39 -16.51 -1.45
N LYS A 617 0.44 -15.48 -1.59
CA LYS A 617 1.92 -15.52 -1.57
C LYS A 617 2.53 -14.81 -0.37
N VAL A 618 1.74 -14.25 0.53
CA VAL A 618 2.26 -13.64 1.76
C VAL A 618 2.78 -14.76 2.67
N ALA A 619 4.09 -14.81 2.89
CA ALA A 619 4.75 -15.83 3.72
C ALA A 619 5.00 -15.31 5.15
N LYS A 620 5.22 -14.00 5.30
CA LYS A 620 5.30 -13.35 6.60
C LYS A 620 4.67 -11.96 6.56
N GLN A 621 3.83 -11.68 7.55
CA GLN A 621 3.13 -10.41 7.76
C GLN A 621 3.21 -10.05 9.25
N GLN A 622 2.74 -8.87 9.63
CA GLN A 622 2.95 -8.23 10.92
C GLN A 622 2.50 -9.07 12.13
N CYS A 623 1.35 -9.75 12.06
CA CYS A 623 0.74 -10.47 13.20
C CYS A 623 1.42 -11.83 13.49
N VAL A 624 1.56 -12.20 14.77
CA VAL A 624 2.14 -13.49 15.22
C VAL A 624 1.36 -14.13 16.36
N GLY A 625 1.61 -15.43 16.55
CA GLY A 625 1.10 -16.21 17.68
C GLY A 625 -0.41 -16.40 17.69
N PRO A 626 -0.94 -17.11 18.70
CA PRO A 626 -2.38 -17.40 18.79
C PRO A 626 -3.24 -16.15 19.01
N LEU A 627 -2.69 -15.06 19.54
CA LEU A 627 -3.40 -13.79 19.74
C LEU A 627 -3.32 -12.84 18.54
N GLN A 628 -2.56 -13.20 17.50
CA GLN A 628 -2.40 -12.42 16.26
C GLN A 628 -2.00 -10.95 16.47
N LEU A 629 -1.01 -10.70 17.32
CA LEU A 629 -0.54 -9.34 17.62
C LEU A 629 0.55 -8.89 16.63
N PRO A 630 0.54 -7.62 16.17
CA PRO A 630 1.44 -7.12 15.13
C PRO A 630 2.86 -6.85 15.65
N LEU A 631 3.68 -7.90 15.73
CA LEU A 631 5.02 -7.88 16.35
C LEU A 631 6.16 -8.28 15.39
N ASN A 632 5.87 -8.86 14.23
CA ASN A 632 6.92 -9.33 13.32
C ASN A 632 7.84 -8.20 12.84
N ASN A 633 9.14 -8.48 12.90
CA ASN A 633 10.23 -7.62 12.43
C ASN A 633 10.25 -7.40 10.90
N VAL A 634 9.84 -8.42 10.13
CA VAL A 634 10.08 -8.50 8.68
C VAL A 634 8.82 -8.93 7.92
N GLY A 635 8.62 -8.33 6.74
CA GLY A 635 7.65 -8.81 5.76
C GLY A 635 8.31 -9.72 4.73
N VAL A 636 7.66 -10.83 4.35
CA VAL A 636 8.18 -11.75 3.32
C VAL A 636 7.09 -12.17 2.35
N MET A 637 7.34 -11.96 1.06
CA MET A 637 6.51 -12.47 -0.04
C MET A 637 7.18 -13.66 -0.71
N ALA A 638 6.46 -14.76 -0.93
CA ALA A 638 6.88 -15.81 -1.84
C ALA A 638 6.89 -15.29 -3.28
N LEU A 639 7.86 -15.73 -4.09
CA LEU A 639 7.93 -15.36 -5.52
C LEU A 639 6.95 -16.19 -6.37
N ASP A 640 6.74 -17.45 -6.00
CA ASP A 640 5.85 -18.40 -6.66
C ASP A 640 5.07 -19.26 -5.65
N PHE A 641 4.24 -20.18 -6.14
CA PHE A 641 3.46 -21.10 -5.30
C PHE A 641 4.23 -22.36 -4.89
N LYS A 642 5.50 -22.54 -5.33
CA LYS A 642 6.34 -23.66 -4.87
C LYS A 642 6.82 -23.46 -3.42
N GLY A 643 6.73 -22.25 -2.89
CA GLY A 643 6.85 -21.99 -1.46
C GLY A 643 8.28 -22.11 -0.91
N LYS A 644 9.28 -21.77 -1.71
CA LYS A 644 10.69 -21.81 -1.31
C LYS A 644 11.36 -20.44 -1.33
N GLU A 645 11.39 -19.81 -2.50
CA GLU A 645 12.06 -18.53 -2.71
C GLU A 645 11.08 -17.37 -2.50
N GLY A 646 11.60 -16.24 -2.01
CA GLY A 646 10.82 -15.07 -1.67
C GLY A 646 11.63 -13.79 -1.63
N ILE A 647 10.98 -12.71 -1.23
CA ILE A 647 11.57 -11.38 -1.06
C ILE A 647 11.27 -10.92 0.35
N ALA A 648 12.32 -10.70 1.14
CA ALA A 648 12.22 -10.11 2.47
C ALA A 648 12.33 -8.58 2.38
N THR A 649 11.56 -7.87 3.20
CA THR A 649 11.64 -6.41 3.30
C THR A 649 11.45 -5.92 4.74
N SER A 650 12.15 -4.82 5.06
CA SER A 650 12.11 -4.14 6.36
C SER A 650 12.35 -2.64 6.20
N ILE A 651 12.14 -1.89 7.30
CA ILE A 651 12.33 -0.44 7.37
C ILE A 651 13.18 -0.10 8.61
N GLY A 652 13.96 0.98 8.54
CA GLY A 652 14.65 1.57 9.69
C GLY A 652 14.79 3.09 9.55
N HIS A 653 14.68 3.81 10.67
CA HIS A 653 14.86 5.26 10.77
C HIS A 653 15.16 5.68 12.22
N SER A 654 16.05 6.65 12.42
CA SER A 654 16.37 7.15 13.77
C SER A 654 16.49 8.67 13.81
N PRO A 655 15.42 9.42 13.48
CA PRO A 655 15.48 10.87 13.30
C PRO A 655 15.81 11.64 14.59
N ILE A 656 15.37 11.15 15.77
CA ILE A 656 15.64 11.83 17.05
C ILE A 656 17.11 11.66 17.45
N SER A 657 17.72 10.49 17.23
CA SER A 657 19.18 10.33 17.28
C SER A 657 19.89 11.23 16.27
N GLY A 658 19.29 11.40 15.09
CA GLY A 658 19.76 12.30 14.03
C GLY A 658 19.82 13.77 14.45
N LEU A 659 18.86 14.26 15.26
CA LEU A 659 18.88 15.61 15.84
C LEU A 659 20.18 15.84 16.63
N ILE A 660 20.58 14.86 17.45
CA ILE A 660 21.82 14.89 18.24
C ILE A 660 23.06 14.78 17.34
N ASN A 661 23.06 13.78 16.46
CA ASN A 661 24.18 13.53 15.56
C ASN A 661 23.69 12.89 14.24
N PRO A 662 23.79 13.60 13.09
CA PRO A 662 23.29 13.07 11.82
C PRO A 662 24.02 11.80 11.36
N VAL A 663 25.30 11.64 11.70
CA VAL A 663 26.07 10.41 11.38
C VAL A 663 25.54 9.22 12.19
N ALA A 664 25.23 9.43 13.47
CA ALA A 664 24.65 8.40 14.31
C ALA A 664 23.25 8.00 13.83
N GLY A 665 22.39 8.99 13.54
CA GLY A 665 21.05 8.76 12.98
C GLY A 665 21.09 7.95 11.69
N SER A 666 21.98 8.29 10.75
CA SER A 666 22.16 7.55 9.49
C SER A 666 22.61 6.10 9.69
N ARG A 667 23.62 5.85 10.54
CA ARG A 667 24.11 4.50 10.82
C ARG A 667 23.07 3.65 11.54
N ASN A 668 22.36 4.24 12.50
CA ASN A 668 21.30 3.56 13.24
C ASN A 668 20.14 3.22 12.30
N SER A 669 19.74 4.11 11.39
CA SER A 669 18.68 3.86 10.40
C SER A 669 19.00 2.67 9.49
N ILE A 670 20.23 2.56 8.96
CA ILE A 670 20.65 1.37 8.21
C ILE A 670 20.62 0.13 9.12
N THR A 671 21.15 0.25 10.33
CA THR A 671 21.31 -0.91 11.21
C THR A 671 19.97 -1.44 11.69
N GLU A 672 18.99 -0.59 11.99
CA GLU A 672 17.61 -0.98 12.32
C GLU A 672 16.93 -1.70 11.14
N ALA A 673 17.09 -1.21 9.91
CA ALA A 673 16.59 -1.93 8.74
C ALA A 673 17.25 -3.33 8.63
N LEU A 674 18.54 -3.44 8.96
CA LEU A 674 19.25 -4.72 8.96
C LEU A 674 18.84 -5.63 10.13
N THR A 675 18.65 -5.12 11.33
CA THR A 675 18.20 -5.93 12.48
C THR A 675 16.75 -6.39 12.31
N ASN A 676 15.94 -5.66 11.56
CA ASN A 676 14.62 -6.13 11.15
C ASN A 676 14.67 -7.20 10.04
N ILE A 677 15.50 -7.08 9.00
CA ILE A 677 15.50 -8.06 7.89
C ILE A 677 16.25 -9.37 8.22
N ILE A 678 17.10 -9.37 9.25
CA ILE A 678 17.98 -10.51 9.60
C ILE A 678 17.23 -11.81 9.92
N TRP A 679 15.94 -11.75 10.24
CA TRP A 679 15.15 -12.92 10.65
C TRP A 679 14.67 -13.78 9.49
N ALA A 680 14.74 -13.27 8.25
CA ALA A 680 14.50 -14.04 7.05
C ALA A 680 15.82 -14.66 6.55
N PRO A 681 15.84 -15.94 6.15
CA PRO A 681 17.05 -16.55 5.58
C PRO A 681 17.32 -15.96 4.20
N LEU A 682 18.41 -15.20 4.08
CA LEU A 682 18.82 -14.53 2.85
C LEU A 682 19.86 -15.36 2.11
N LYS A 683 19.76 -15.41 0.78
CA LYS A 683 20.60 -16.28 -0.07
C LYS A 683 22.09 -16.22 0.28
N GLU A 684 22.68 -15.02 0.25
CA GLU A 684 24.11 -14.77 0.52
C GLU A 684 24.33 -13.91 1.79
N GLY A 685 23.41 -14.03 2.77
CA GLY A 685 23.46 -13.24 4.00
C GLY A 685 23.37 -11.74 3.70
N LEU A 686 24.21 -10.92 4.35
CA LEU A 686 24.17 -9.46 4.20
C LEU A 686 24.40 -9.00 2.75
N LYS A 687 25.17 -9.76 1.96
CA LYS A 687 25.49 -9.40 0.57
C LYS A 687 24.26 -9.38 -0.34
N SER A 688 23.19 -10.08 0.03
CA SER A 688 21.93 -10.09 -0.70
C SER A 688 21.07 -8.83 -0.49
N VAL A 689 21.44 -7.95 0.44
CA VAL A 689 20.66 -6.78 0.79
C VAL A 689 20.96 -5.60 -0.13
N SER A 690 19.90 -4.98 -0.65
CA SER A 690 19.92 -3.68 -1.31
C SER A 690 18.97 -2.72 -0.62
N LEU A 691 19.33 -1.44 -0.59
CA LEU A 691 18.63 -0.40 0.16
C LEU A 691 17.95 0.62 -0.76
N SER A 692 16.84 1.16 -0.29
CA SER A 692 16.30 2.44 -0.74
C SER A 692 16.50 3.47 0.38
N ALA A 693 17.04 4.64 0.06
CA ALA A 693 17.19 5.74 1.02
C ALA A 693 16.29 6.91 0.64
N ASN A 694 15.38 7.28 1.54
CA ASN A 694 14.44 8.39 1.35
C ASN A 694 14.75 9.53 2.31
N TRP A 695 14.98 10.73 1.78
CA TRP A 695 15.54 11.88 2.51
C TRP A 695 14.50 12.97 2.71
N MET A 696 14.03 13.16 3.93
CA MET A 696 13.09 14.22 4.30
C MET A 696 13.85 15.25 5.11
N TRP A 697 14.14 16.41 4.53
CA TRP A 697 15.02 17.40 5.14
C TRP A 697 14.46 18.83 5.05
N PRO A 698 14.64 19.68 6.08
CA PRO A 698 14.30 21.10 6.01
C PRO A 698 15.46 21.94 5.42
N CYS A 699 15.79 21.75 4.15
CA CYS A 699 16.90 22.47 3.51
C CYS A 699 16.73 24.00 3.56
N LYS A 700 17.83 24.74 3.37
CA LYS A 700 17.89 26.22 3.44
C LYS A 700 17.57 26.81 4.82
N ASN A 701 17.58 26.01 5.88
CA ASN A 701 17.57 26.47 7.26
C ASN A 701 18.99 26.32 7.83
N GLU A 702 19.39 27.25 8.70
CA GLU A 702 20.76 27.34 9.21
C GLU A 702 21.24 26.01 9.81
N GLY A 703 22.35 25.50 9.29
CA GLY A 703 22.99 24.25 9.73
C GLY A 703 22.37 22.97 9.16
N GLU A 704 21.18 23.00 8.57
CA GLU A 704 20.50 21.79 8.11
C GLU A 704 21.07 21.24 6.80
N ASP A 705 21.57 22.08 5.89
CA ASP A 705 22.19 21.62 4.65
C ASP A 705 23.55 20.95 4.96
N ALA A 706 24.29 21.48 5.94
CA ALA A 706 25.49 20.85 6.46
C ALA A 706 25.20 19.49 7.14
N ARG A 707 24.07 19.37 7.83
CA ARG A 707 23.63 18.11 8.47
C ARG A 707 23.16 17.09 7.45
N LEU A 708 22.44 17.50 6.39
CA LEU A 708 22.05 16.63 5.28
C LEU A 708 23.28 16.03 4.59
N TYR A 709 24.27 16.85 4.26
CA TYR A 709 25.50 16.37 3.62
C TYR A 709 26.19 15.30 4.48
N LYS A 710 26.35 15.56 5.79
CA LYS A 710 26.93 14.59 6.74
C LYS A 710 26.09 13.31 6.85
N ALA A 711 24.77 13.41 6.78
CA ALA A 711 23.88 12.25 6.84
C ALA A 711 24.00 11.36 5.59
N VAL A 712 24.05 11.95 4.39
CA VAL A 712 24.23 11.24 3.11
C VAL A 712 25.61 10.61 3.02
N GLU A 713 26.66 11.35 3.41
CA GLU A 713 28.04 10.85 3.49
C GLU A 713 28.11 9.65 4.44
N ALA A 714 27.50 9.74 5.63
CA ALA A 714 27.47 8.64 6.59
C ALA A 714 26.73 7.39 6.09
N VAL A 715 25.61 7.54 5.38
CA VAL A 715 24.91 6.41 4.74
C VAL A 715 25.79 5.77 3.67
N SER A 716 26.42 6.59 2.82
CA SER A 716 27.29 6.11 1.75
C SER A 716 28.47 5.32 2.30
N GLU A 717 29.25 5.91 3.21
CA GLU A 717 30.42 5.28 3.82
C GLU A 717 30.03 3.99 4.56
N PHE A 718 28.99 4.04 5.38
CA PHE A 718 28.59 2.88 6.17
C PHE A 718 28.05 1.74 5.31
N ALA A 719 27.26 2.03 4.27
CA ALA A 719 26.82 1.01 3.31
C ALA A 719 28.01 0.39 2.56
N ILE A 720 29.00 1.21 2.18
CA ILE A 720 30.23 0.74 1.54
C ILE A 720 31.00 -0.21 2.47
N ASP A 721 31.18 0.19 3.73
CA ASP A 721 31.89 -0.60 4.75
C ASP A 721 31.18 -1.92 5.09
N LEU A 722 29.85 -1.93 5.05
CA LEU A 722 29.03 -3.14 5.20
C LEU A 722 29.16 -4.08 3.98
N GLY A 723 29.47 -3.53 2.81
CA GLY A 723 29.54 -4.27 1.54
C GLY A 723 28.20 -4.39 0.82
N ILE A 724 27.30 -3.41 1.01
CA ILE A 724 25.96 -3.35 0.41
C ILE A 724 25.77 -2.03 -0.36
N ASN A 725 24.63 -1.85 -1.01
CA ASN A 725 24.37 -0.75 -1.92
C ASN A 725 23.03 -0.05 -1.68
N VAL A 726 22.94 1.19 -2.16
CA VAL A 726 21.72 2.01 -2.17
C VAL A 726 21.34 2.34 -3.63
N PRO A 727 20.78 1.38 -4.40
CA PRO A 727 20.56 1.54 -5.84
C PRO A 727 19.37 2.44 -6.21
N THR A 728 18.56 2.86 -5.24
CA THR A 728 17.37 3.68 -5.43
C THR A 728 17.10 4.54 -4.20
N GLY A 729 16.27 5.56 -4.34
CA GLY A 729 15.94 6.51 -3.28
C GLY A 729 15.16 7.70 -3.82
N LYS A 730 14.67 8.55 -2.92
CA LYS A 730 13.96 9.79 -3.24
C LYS A 730 14.25 10.85 -2.18
N ASP A 731 13.96 12.11 -2.46
CA ASP A 731 14.14 13.21 -1.52
C ASP A 731 12.93 14.15 -1.49
N SER A 732 12.75 14.79 -0.35
CA SER A 732 11.72 15.79 -0.04
C SER A 732 12.34 16.86 0.86
N LEU A 733 12.73 17.99 0.28
CA LEU A 733 13.70 18.92 0.89
C LEU A 733 13.10 20.22 1.45
N SER A 734 11.79 20.27 1.62
CA SER A 734 11.04 21.43 2.12
C SER A 734 10.24 21.06 3.39
N MET A 735 10.85 20.31 4.32
CA MET A 735 10.18 19.78 5.53
C MET A 735 9.98 20.82 6.64
N LYS A 736 9.17 21.84 6.33
CA LYS A 736 8.90 22.99 7.18
C LYS A 736 7.45 23.45 7.07
N GLN A 737 6.89 23.90 8.19
CA GLN A 737 5.55 24.49 8.27
C GLN A 737 5.63 25.91 8.82
N LYS A 738 5.08 26.89 8.08
CA LYS A 738 4.99 28.29 8.52
C LYS A 738 3.71 28.53 9.32
N TYR A 739 3.81 29.28 10.42
CA TYR A 739 2.67 29.81 11.18
C TYR A 739 2.87 31.30 11.47
N PRO A 740 1.79 32.07 11.74
CA PRO A 740 1.91 33.48 12.10
C PRO A 740 2.79 33.76 13.34
N ASP A 741 2.91 32.80 14.25
CA ASP A 741 3.67 32.88 15.51
C ASP A 741 5.02 32.13 15.47
N GLY A 742 5.50 31.80 14.26
CA GLY A 742 6.82 31.20 14.03
C GLY A 742 6.77 29.80 13.45
N ASP A 743 7.87 29.39 12.83
CA ASP A 743 7.95 28.17 12.03
C ASP A 743 8.12 26.92 12.88
N VAL A 744 7.62 25.78 12.38
CA VAL A 744 7.93 24.45 12.90
C VAL A 744 8.76 23.69 11.87
N ILE A 745 9.90 23.18 12.32
CA ILE A 745 10.87 22.49 11.47
C ILE A 745 10.84 20.99 11.77
N SER A 746 10.75 20.14 10.75
CA SER A 746 10.83 18.70 10.96
C SER A 746 12.26 18.25 11.22
N PRO A 747 12.48 17.26 12.10
CA PRO A 747 13.78 16.60 12.19
C PRO A 747 14.24 16.09 10.82
N GLY A 748 15.50 16.37 10.45
CA GLY A 748 16.13 15.77 9.28
C GLY A 748 16.09 14.25 9.38
N THR A 749 15.45 13.60 8.42
CA THR A 749 15.06 12.18 8.48
C THR A 749 15.55 11.44 7.24
N VAL A 750 16.25 10.32 7.45
CA VAL A 750 16.47 9.32 6.41
C VAL A 750 15.69 8.06 6.78
N ILE A 751 14.88 7.55 5.85
CA ILE A 751 14.20 6.26 5.98
C ILE A 751 14.90 5.27 5.06
N ILE A 752 15.38 4.18 5.64
CA ILE A 752 16.01 3.08 4.92
C ILE A 752 14.98 1.96 4.74
N SER A 753 14.68 1.61 3.50
CA SER A 753 13.93 0.39 3.17
C SER A 753 14.91 -0.65 2.65
N ALA A 754 14.92 -1.86 3.21
CA ALA A 754 15.78 -2.95 2.75
C ALA A 754 14.96 -3.98 1.98
N ALA A 755 15.57 -4.58 0.95
CA ALA A 755 15.05 -5.76 0.27
C ALA A 755 16.16 -6.78 -0.01
N ALA A 756 15.81 -8.07 0.06
CA ALA A 756 16.73 -9.16 -0.24
C ALA A 756 16.00 -10.42 -0.70
N ASN A 757 16.68 -11.24 -1.52
CA ASN A 757 16.19 -12.58 -1.86
C ASN A 757 16.23 -13.50 -0.62
N CYS A 758 15.05 -13.93 -0.18
CA CYS A 758 14.86 -14.94 0.85
C CYS A 758 14.81 -16.34 0.20
N ASN A 759 15.78 -17.20 0.51
CA ASN A 759 15.93 -18.48 -0.20
C ASN A 759 15.25 -19.68 0.49
N ASP A 760 14.58 -19.44 1.63
CA ASP A 760 13.77 -20.43 2.35
C ASP A 760 12.72 -19.75 3.23
N ILE A 761 11.58 -19.38 2.65
CA ILE A 761 10.51 -18.66 3.36
C ILE A 761 9.95 -19.43 4.57
N THR A 762 10.21 -20.73 4.69
CA THR A 762 9.69 -21.58 5.78
C THR A 762 10.48 -21.46 7.08
N LYS A 763 11.66 -20.82 7.05
CA LYS A 763 12.55 -20.66 8.21
C LYS A 763 12.62 -19.24 8.76
N VAL A 764 11.67 -18.38 8.39
CA VAL A 764 11.59 -17.03 8.96
C VAL A 764 11.34 -17.14 10.46
N VAL A 765 12.21 -16.52 11.26
CA VAL A 765 12.12 -16.53 12.73
C VAL A 765 11.13 -15.46 13.20
N GLU A 766 10.27 -15.81 14.16
CA GLU A 766 9.27 -14.91 14.74
C GLU A 766 9.69 -14.41 16.13
N PRO A 767 9.22 -13.23 16.57
CA PRO A 767 9.46 -12.69 17.90
C PRO A 767 8.46 -13.26 18.92
N VAL A 768 8.43 -14.58 19.07
CA VAL A 768 7.58 -15.26 20.07
C VAL A 768 8.39 -16.30 20.82
N PHE A 769 8.66 -16.05 22.10
CA PHE A 769 9.38 -17.00 22.94
C PHE A 769 8.68 -18.38 22.98
N GLN A 770 9.49 -19.43 23.02
CA GLN A 770 9.05 -20.81 22.91
C GLN A 770 9.32 -21.55 24.21
N HIS A 771 8.31 -22.24 24.75
CA HIS A 771 8.47 -23.03 25.97
C HIS A 771 9.41 -24.23 25.78
N GLY A 772 10.18 -24.55 26.81
CA GLY A 772 11.03 -25.74 26.84
C GLY A 772 12.13 -25.77 25.77
N LYS A 773 12.52 -24.62 25.24
CA LYS A 773 13.69 -24.45 24.35
C LYS A 773 14.90 -23.94 25.14
N GLY A 774 15.97 -23.58 24.42
CA GLY A 774 17.21 -23.08 25.00
C GLY A 774 17.09 -21.68 25.60
N SER A 775 18.24 -21.19 26.06
CA SER A 775 18.35 -19.93 26.78
C SER A 775 18.20 -18.70 25.89
N ILE A 776 17.98 -17.57 26.55
CA ILE A 776 17.83 -16.25 25.94
C ILE A 776 19.18 -15.53 26.00
N TYR A 777 19.57 -14.92 24.88
CA TYR A 777 20.81 -14.19 24.72
C TYR A 777 20.56 -12.79 24.18
N TYR A 778 21.37 -11.83 24.62
CA TYR A 778 21.43 -10.48 24.07
C TYR A 778 22.77 -10.23 23.38
N ILE A 779 22.73 -9.56 22.23
CA ILE A 779 23.90 -9.15 21.46
C ILE A 779 23.79 -7.65 21.17
N ASN A 780 24.72 -6.86 21.71
CA ASN A 780 24.84 -5.44 21.41
C ASN A 780 25.56 -5.23 20.06
N ILE A 781 24.79 -5.08 18.98
CA ILE A 781 25.33 -4.91 17.62
C ILE A 781 26.03 -3.57 17.46
N SER A 782 25.58 -2.53 18.19
CA SER A 782 26.16 -1.19 18.12
C SER A 782 27.60 -1.12 18.65
N GLN A 783 27.97 -2.02 19.57
CA GLN A 783 29.18 -1.98 20.40
C GLN A 783 29.39 -0.65 21.15
N ASP A 784 28.33 0.16 21.30
CA ASP A 784 28.37 1.40 22.07
C ASP A 784 27.86 1.18 23.49
N ALA A 785 28.23 2.09 24.39
CA ALA A 785 27.61 2.16 25.71
C ALA A 785 26.13 2.56 25.61
N TYR A 786 25.37 2.23 26.65
CA TYR A 786 23.94 2.53 26.72
C TYR A 786 23.69 4.01 26.98
N LYS A 787 23.11 4.71 26.00
CA LYS A 787 22.83 6.15 26.05
C LYS A 787 21.36 6.40 25.78
N LEU A 788 20.76 7.28 26.58
CA LEU A 788 19.32 7.55 26.51
C LEU A 788 18.96 8.68 25.54
N GLY A 789 19.93 9.46 25.05
CA GLY A 789 19.61 10.56 24.13
C GLY A 789 19.03 10.03 22.81
N GLY A 790 17.95 10.67 22.36
CA GLY A 790 17.23 10.27 21.16
C GLY A 790 16.25 9.11 21.33
N SER A 791 16.13 8.54 22.53
CA SER A 791 15.23 7.40 22.80
C SER A 791 13.78 7.81 23.05
N SER A 792 12.86 6.85 22.92
CA SER A 792 11.47 6.93 23.38
C SER A 792 11.37 7.30 24.87
N PHE A 793 12.32 6.86 25.69
CA PHE A 793 12.38 7.25 27.10
C PHE A 793 12.78 8.72 27.29
N ALA A 794 13.68 9.25 26.46
CA ALA A 794 13.96 10.69 26.46
C ALA A 794 12.72 11.49 26.05
N GLN A 795 12.01 10.99 25.03
CA GLN A 795 10.82 11.62 24.49
C GLN A 795 9.71 11.76 25.54
N ILE A 796 9.37 10.72 26.31
CA ILE A 796 8.35 10.84 27.38
C ILE A 796 8.78 11.78 28.52
N ASN A 797 10.10 12.01 28.68
CA ASN A 797 10.65 13.00 29.60
C ASN A 797 10.74 14.42 28.99
N ASN A 798 10.27 14.61 27.75
CA ASN A 798 10.37 15.87 27.00
C ASN A 798 11.83 16.35 26.86
N LYS A 799 12.71 15.40 26.53
CA LYS A 799 14.14 15.64 26.30
C LYS A 799 14.59 14.95 25.03
N ILE A 800 15.60 15.55 24.40
CA ILE A 800 16.36 14.90 23.33
C ILE A 800 17.67 14.35 23.91
N GLY A 801 18.39 15.12 24.72
CA GLY A 801 19.70 14.76 25.28
C GLY A 801 20.87 15.06 24.33
N ASN A 802 22.11 15.02 24.82
CA ASN A 802 23.31 15.35 24.03
C ASN A 802 24.09 14.14 23.52
N THR A 803 23.76 12.93 23.96
CA THR A 803 24.51 11.72 23.61
C THR A 803 23.58 10.61 23.20
N THR A 804 23.73 10.15 21.96
CA THR A 804 22.95 9.04 21.37
C THR A 804 23.86 7.82 21.14
N PRO A 805 23.32 6.59 21.18
CA PRO A 805 24.01 5.42 20.67
C PRO A 805 24.37 5.58 19.19
N SER A 806 25.49 4.98 18.77
CA SER A 806 25.86 4.88 17.36
C SER A 806 26.69 3.63 17.12
N VAL A 807 26.52 3.01 15.94
CA VAL A 807 27.30 1.84 15.54
C VAL A 807 28.79 2.17 15.40
N LYS A 808 29.63 1.44 16.15
CA LYS A 808 31.09 1.63 16.18
C LYS A 808 31.84 0.88 15.11
N SER A 809 31.31 -0.23 14.60
CA SER A 809 32.02 -1.09 13.66
C SER A 809 31.08 -1.76 12.64
N ALA A 810 31.13 -1.30 11.39
CA ALA A 810 30.44 -1.96 10.27
C ALA A 810 30.87 -3.43 10.12
N SER A 811 32.16 -3.72 10.32
CA SER A 811 32.70 -5.08 10.25
C SER A 811 32.09 -6.01 11.31
N TYR A 812 31.78 -5.48 12.51
CA TYR A 812 31.12 -6.24 13.56
C TYR A 812 29.65 -6.50 13.20
N VAL A 813 28.94 -5.48 12.71
CA VAL A 813 27.56 -5.65 12.21
C VAL A 813 27.50 -6.73 11.13
N LYS A 814 28.38 -6.66 10.13
CA LYS A 814 28.49 -7.67 9.08
C LYS A 814 28.75 -9.06 9.63
N LYS A 815 29.59 -9.17 10.65
CA LYS A 815 29.92 -10.45 11.28
C LYS A 815 28.71 -11.03 12.00
N VAL A 816 28.07 -10.25 12.88
CA VAL A 816 26.86 -10.67 13.59
C VAL A 816 25.77 -11.06 12.59
N PHE A 817 25.51 -10.20 11.59
CA PHE A 817 24.49 -10.46 10.58
C PHE A 817 24.68 -11.83 9.91
N ASN A 818 25.87 -12.10 9.39
CA ASN A 818 26.14 -13.35 8.68
C ASN A 818 26.18 -14.57 9.60
N THR A 819 26.63 -14.43 10.85
CA THR A 819 26.59 -15.54 11.82
C THR A 819 25.16 -15.87 12.22
N ILE A 820 24.31 -14.88 12.49
CA ILE A 820 22.89 -15.11 12.77
C ILE A 820 22.18 -15.73 11.56
N GLN A 821 22.47 -15.26 10.35
CA GLN A 821 21.96 -15.88 9.11
C GLN A 821 22.34 -17.37 8.98
N LYS A 822 23.58 -17.74 9.33
CA LYS A 822 24.01 -19.15 9.41
C LYS A 822 23.16 -19.91 10.44
N LEU A 823 23.03 -19.38 11.65
CA LEU A 823 22.29 -20.01 12.75
C LEU A 823 20.80 -20.19 12.44
N ILE A 824 20.17 -19.25 11.74
CA ILE A 824 18.78 -19.37 11.23
C ILE A 824 18.69 -20.53 10.23
N LYS A 825 19.58 -20.57 9.24
CA LYS A 825 19.60 -21.64 8.22
C LYS A 825 19.81 -23.03 8.85
N ASP A 826 20.58 -23.09 9.94
CA ASP A 826 20.88 -24.29 10.73
C ASP A 826 19.82 -24.63 11.80
N ASN A 827 18.73 -23.85 11.89
CA ASN A 827 17.63 -23.99 12.86
C ASN A 827 18.09 -23.94 14.33
N GLN A 828 19.04 -23.07 14.65
CA GLN A 828 19.59 -22.88 16.01
C GLN A 828 18.90 -21.76 16.80
N ILE A 829 18.10 -20.93 16.13
CA ILE A 829 17.33 -19.85 16.75
C ILE A 829 15.86 -20.21 16.62
N VAL A 830 15.13 -20.19 17.75
CA VAL A 830 13.69 -20.53 17.79
C VAL A 830 12.80 -19.30 17.92
N ALA A 831 13.34 -18.20 18.42
CA ALA A 831 12.67 -16.91 18.51
C ALA A 831 13.72 -15.80 18.47
N GLY A 832 13.35 -14.62 17.99
CA GLY A 832 14.24 -13.48 18.02
C GLY A 832 13.57 -12.17 17.67
N HIS A 833 14.08 -11.10 18.26
CA HIS A 833 13.54 -9.75 18.10
C HIS A 833 14.66 -8.71 18.23
N ASP A 834 14.54 -7.58 17.55
CA ASP A 834 15.53 -6.51 17.60
C ASP A 834 15.26 -5.50 18.72
N VAL A 835 16.29 -4.72 19.05
CA VAL A 835 16.19 -3.61 20.01
C VAL A 835 16.10 -2.30 19.22
N ALA A 836 14.90 -1.73 19.22
CA ALA A 836 14.54 -0.51 18.50
C ALA A 836 13.79 0.47 19.44
N SER A 837 12.70 1.07 18.96
CA SER A 837 11.89 2.02 19.73
C SER A 837 11.43 1.43 21.07
N GLY A 838 11.68 2.14 22.17
CA GLY A 838 11.34 1.70 23.52
C GLY A 838 12.42 0.84 24.20
N GLY A 839 13.51 0.50 23.49
CA GLY A 839 14.68 -0.17 24.04
C GLY A 839 14.47 -1.65 24.40
N LEU A 840 15.48 -2.23 25.04
CA LEU A 840 15.54 -3.66 25.38
C LEU A 840 14.33 -4.14 26.18
N ILE A 841 13.77 -3.32 27.08
CA ILE A 841 12.60 -3.71 27.87
C ILE A 841 11.37 -3.97 27.00
N THR A 842 11.18 -3.17 25.96
CA THR A 842 10.07 -3.32 25.02
C THR A 842 10.25 -4.61 24.23
N THR A 843 11.45 -4.85 23.69
CA THR A 843 11.81 -6.10 22.99
C THR A 843 11.48 -7.35 23.82
N LEU A 844 11.87 -7.36 25.11
CA LEU A 844 11.64 -8.48 26.02
C LEU A 844 10.16 -8.71 26.31
N LEU A 845 9.39 -7.64 26.44
CA LEU A 845 7.94 -7.71 26.65
C LEU A 845 7.21 -8.19 25.38
N GLU A 846 7.56 -7.65 24.22
CA GLU A 846 6.97 -8.02 22.93
C GLU A 846 7.19 -9.50 22.59
N LEU A 847 8.36 -10.06 22.91
CA LEU A 847 8.65 -11.50 22.82
C LEU A 847 7.70 -12.38 23.66
N CYS A 848 7.01 -11.80 24.64
CA CYS A 848 6.05 -12.46 25.53
C CYS A 848 4.57 -12.19 25.17
N PHE A 849 4.27 -11.17 24.35
CA PHE A 849 2.90 -10.67 24.20
C PHE A 849 1.95 -11.56 23.40
N ALA A 850 2.47 -12.34 22.45
CA ALA A 850 1.66 -13.07 21.47
C ALA A 850 0.89 -14.28 22.04
N ASP A 851 1.13 -14.65 23.30
CA ASP A 851 0.45 -15.71 24.03
C ASP A 851 0.08 -15.23 25.45
N ASN A 852 -0.86 -15.90 26.11
CA ASN A 852 -1.30 -15.57 27.46
C ASN A 852 -0.40 -16.15 28.57
N ASN A 853 0.50 -17.07 28.26
CA ASN A 853 1.24 -17.84 29.25
C ASN A 853 2.76 -17.86 29.01
N ILE A 854 3.28 -16.86 28.29
CA ILE A 854 4.71 -16.68 28.03
C ILE A 854 5.24 -15.59 28.96
N GLY A 855 6.30 -15.94 29.69
CA GLY A 855 7.09 -15.03 30.52
C GLY A 855 8.57 -15.40 30.45
N ALA A 856 9.41 -14.72 31.22
CA ALA A 856 10.83 -15.06 31.33
C ALA A 856 11.42 -14.58 32.66
N GLU A 857 12.50 -15.24 33.10
CA GLU A 857 13.31 -14.82 34.24
C GLU A 857 14.70 -14.45 33.74
N LEU A 858 15.08 -13.19 33.91
CA LEU A 858 16.24 -12.60 33.27
C LEU A 858 17.19 -11.95 34.28
N ASP A 859 18.49 -12.20 34.13
CA ASP A 859 19.59 -11.50 34.79
C ASP A 859 20.45 -10.79 33.74
N ILE A 860 20.33 -9.46 33.70
CA ILE A 860 21.05 -8.59 32.76
C ILE A 860 22.30 -7.95 33.40
N THR A 861 22.68 -8.36 34.61
CA THR A 861 23.85 -7.80 35.33
C THR A 861 25.14 -7.94 34.51
N SER A 862 25.24 -9.00 33.71
CA SER A 862 26.38 -9.28 32.82
C SER A 862 26.58 -8.24 31.72
N LEU A 863 25.58 -7.39 31.44
CA LEU A 863 25.69 -6.27 30.49
C LEU A 863 26.55 -5.11 31.02
N ASN A 864 26.99 -5.16 32.28
CA ASN A 864 27.95 -4.24 32.90
C ASN A 864 27.54 -2.75 32.91
N GLU A 865 26.24 -2.46 32.94
CA GLU A 865 25.70 -1.12 33.17
C GLU A 865 24.86 -1.10 34.45
N LYS A 866 25.30 -0.30 35.43
CA LYS A 866 24.71 -0.25 36.77
C LYS A 866 23.37 0.49 36.79
N ASP A 867 23.11 1.35 35.83
CA ASP A 867 21.83 2.04 35.73
C ASP A 867 20.85 1.23 34.87
N ALA A 868 19.92 0.52 35.52
CA ALA A 868 18.88 -0.25 34.84
C ALA A 868 18.14 0.57 33.76
N PHE A 869 17.94 1.88 33.96
CA PHE A 869 17.26 2.70 32.97
C PHE A 869 18.04 2.80 31.66
N LYS A 870 19.36 2.98 31.75
CA LYS A 870 20.20 3.08 30.55
C LYS A 870 20.16 1.77 29.76
N VAL A 871 20.37 0.63 30.41
CA VAL A 871 20.41 -0.66 29.72
C VAL A 871 19.03 -1.09 29.18
N LEU A 872 17.94 -0.78 29.89
CA LEU A 872 16.60 -1.18 29.49
C LEU A 872 15.94 -0.25 28.47
N PHE A 873 16.20 1.07 28.52
CA PHE A 873 15.52 2.06 27.67
C PHE A 873 16.40 2.70 26.59
N ALA A 874 17.72 2.45 26.58
CA ALA A 874 18.54 2.91 25.47
C ALA A 874 18.19 2.13 24.20
N GLU A 875 18.15 2.85 23.08
CA GLU A 875 17.83 2.30 21.75
C GLU A 875 19.15 2.01 21.01
N ASN A 876 20.02 1.23 21.66
CA ASN A 876 21.21 0.69 21.03
C ASN A 876 20.78 -0.39 20.03
N ALA A 877 21.27 -0.32 18.80
CA ALA A 877 21.07 -1.40 17.85
C ALA A 877 21.58 -2.73 18.43
N GLY A 878 20.69 -3.69 18.60
CA GLY A 878 20.95 -4.98 19.24
C GLY A 878 19.88 -5.99 18.89
N ILE A 879 20.10 -7.25 19.31
CA ILE A 879 19.13 -8.33 19.12
C ILE A 879 19.03 -9.18 20.37
N VAL A 880 17.82 -9.70 20.62
CA VAL A 880 17.53 -10.75 21.59
C VAL A 880 17.21 -12.02 20.82
N ILE A 881 17.86 -13.13 21.15
CA ILE A 881 17.61 -14.43 20.54
C ILE A 881 17.31 -15.46 21.61
N GLN A 882 16.35 -16.34 21.33
CA GLN A 882 16.19 -17.59 22.06
C GLN A 882 16.79 -18.72 21.24
N SER A 883 17.75 -19.43 21.83
CA SER A 883 18.39 -20.54 21.16
C SER A 883 17.56 -21.82 21.23
N LYS A 884 17.84 -22.74 20.32
CA LYS A 884 17.36 -24.12 20.41
C LYS A 884 18.01 -24.84 21.60
N ASP A 885 19.32 -24.68 21.75
CA ASP A 885 20.14 -25.26 22.82
C ASP A 885 21.46 -24.47 22.99
N ALA A 886 22.36 -24.92 23.88
CA ALA A 886 23.59 -24.22 24.23
C ALA A 886 24.69 -24.26 23.15
N SER A 887 24.52 -25.02 22.05
CA SER A 887 25.54 -25.10 20.99
C SER A 887 25.82 -23.76 20.30
N ILE A 888 24.86 -22.83 20.35
CA ILE A 888 24.98 -21.47 19.80
C ILE A 888 26.16 -20.70 20.40
N GLU A 889 26.49 -20.95 21.67
CA GLU A 889 27.55 -20.24 22.39
C GLU A 889 28.93 -20.49 21.76
N ALA A 890 29.15 -21.71 21.27
CA ALA A 890 30.40 -22.08 20.60
C ALA A 890 30.54 -21.36 19.26
N GLU A 891 29.47 -21.32 18.46
CA GLU A 891 29.42 -20.64 17.16
C GLU A 891 29.62 -19.12 17.30
N LEU A 892 28.97 -18.50 18.29
CA LEU A 892 29.14 -17.06 18.57
C LEU A 892 30.56 -16.76 19.07
N SER A 893 31.11 -17.61 19.95
CA SER A 893 32.47 -17.45 20.47
C SER A 893 33.53 -17.63 19.37
N GLU A 894 33.38 -18.64 18.50
CA GLU A 894 34.28 -18.87 17.36
C GLU A 894 34.25 -17.71 16.36
N ALA A 895 33.08 -17.12 16.14
CA ALA A 895 32.94 -15.89 15.37
C ALA A 895 33.54 -14.66 16.09
N ASN A 896 33.94 -14.73 17.37
CA ASN A 896 34.34 -13.57 18.18
C ASN A 896 33.21 -12.52 18.21
N ILE A 897 31.99 -12.98 18.53
CA ILE A 897 30.83 -12.15 18.81
C ILE A 897 30.66 -12.12 20.33
N GLU A 898 30.53 -10.92 20.89
CA GLU A 898 30.18 -10.75 22.29
C GLU A 898 28.68 -10.98 22.46
N PHE A 899 28.32 -11.89 23.37
CA PHE A 899 26.95 -12.23 23.69
C PHE A 899 26.80 -12.42 25.20
N CYS A 900 25.62 -12.12 25.71
CA CYS A 900 25.29 -12.30 27.12
C CYS A 900 24.10 -13.24 27.23
N LYS A 901 24.28 -14.38 27.90
CA LYS A 901 23.15 -15.21 28.33
C LYS A 901 22.41 -14.46 29.42
N ILE A 902 21.17 -14.08 29.14
CA ILE A 902 20.36 -13.25 30.04
C ILE A 902 19.29 -14.03 30.79
N GLY A 903 18.94 -15.26 30.41
CA GLY A 903 17.99 -16.05 31.19
C GLY A 903 17.25 -17.09 30.38
N ASP A 904 16.06 -17.48 30.83
CA ASP A 904 15.27 -18.56 30.25
C ASP A 904 13.76 -18.20 30.25
N VAL A 905 13.03 -18.75 29.27
CA VAL A 905 11.58 -18.59 29.13
C VAL A 905 10.85 -19.38 30.22
N THR A 906 9.82 -18.77 30.81
CA THR A 906 8.94 -19.40 31.80
C THR A 906 7.53 -19.55 31.23
N GLN A 907 6.79 -20.51 31.79
CA GLN A 907 5.37 -20.72 31.50
C GLN A 907 4.55 -19.99 32.57
N SER A 908 4.51 -18.67 32.48
CA SER A 908 3.84 -17.79 33.44
C SER A 908 3.48 -16.45 32.80
N ASP A 909 2.66 -15.65 33.48
CA ASP A 909 2.30 -14.27 33.09
C ASP A 909 3.28 -13.22 33.67
N LEU A 910 4.52 -13.62 33.98
CA LEU A 910 5.52 -12.77 34.63
C LEU A 910 6.81 -12.67 33.82
N LEU A 911 7.29 -11.44 33.69
CA LEU A 911 8.64 -11.12 33.26
C LEU A 911 9.43 -10.60 34.46
N GLY A 912 10.44 -11.37 34.89
CA GLY A 912 11.40 -10.99 35.93
C GLY A 912 12.69 -10.47 35.32
N VAL A 913 13.19 -9.32 35.78
CA VAL A 913 14.46 -8.73 35.34
C VAL A 913 15.29 -8.32 36.54
N ILE A 914 16.53 -8.81 36.61
CA ILE A 914 17.53 -8.51 37.63
C ILE A 914 18.68 -7.71 37.00
N ASN A 915 19.05 -6.59 37.61
CA ASN A 915 20.29 -5.87 37.31
C ASN A 915 21.02 -5.51 38.62
N GLY A 916 22.02 -6.31 38.99
CA GLY A 916 22.71 -6.18 40.27
C GLY A 916 21.78 -6.42 41.45
N ASP A 917 21.51 -5.37 42.23
CA ASP A 917 20.60 -5.37 43.38
C ASP A 917 19.17 -4.89 43.02
N GLN A 918 18.94 -4.45 41.78
CA GLN A 918 17.63 -4.02 41.30
C GLN A 918 16.85 -5.21 40.74
N VAL A 919 15.61 -5.39 41.20
CA VAL A 919 14.72 -6.45 40.76
C VAL A 919 13.40 -5.84 40.30
N PHE A 920 13.02 -6.12 39.06
CA PHE A 920 11.75 -5.71 38.47
C PHE A 920 10.92 -6.94 38.15
N THR A 921 9.64 -6.91 38.52
CA THR A 921 8.69 -7.97 38.19
C THR A 921 7.50 -7.34 37.50
N MET A 922 7.20 -7.80 36.30
CA MET A 922 6.20 -7.22 35.43
C MET A 922 5.17 -8.27 35.04
N THR A 923 3.90 -7.91 35.15
CA THR A 923 2.79 -8.73 34.66
C THR A 923 2.62 -8.51 33.17
N VAL A 924 2.85 -9.55 32.36
CA VAL A 924 2.88 -9.47 30.90
C VAL A 924 1.51 -9.05 30.38
N SER A 925 0.44 -9.68 30.84
CA SER A 925 -0.94 -9.37 30.45
C SER A 925 -1.33 -7.90 30.68
N ARG A 926 -0.97 -7.34 31.85
CA ARG A 926 -1.20 -5.92 32.18
C ARG A 926 -0.47 -5.00 31.21
N LEU A 927 0.83 -5.25 31.00
CA LEU A 927 1.64 -4.39 30.14
C LEU A 927 1.26 -4.52 28.67
N ARG A 928 0.80 -5.69 28.24
CA ARG A 928 0.22 -5.88 26.91
C ARG A 928 -1.03 -5.04 26.70
N ASP A 929 -1.91 -4.94 27.71
CA ASP A 929 -3.07 -4.04 27.65
C ASP A 929 -2.66 -2.55 27.62
N VAL A 930 -1.62 -2.16 28.38
CA VAL A 930 -1.06 -0.80 28.33
C VAL A 930 -0.50 -0.49 26.95
N TRP A 931 0.27 -1.41 26.36
CA TRP A 931 0.81 -1.33 25.00
C TRP A 931 -0.30 -1.28 23.94
N TYR A 932 -1.41 -2.01 24.13
CA TYR A 932 -2.54 -2.00 23.21
C TYR A 932 -3.37 -0.71 23.29
N LYS A 933 -3.38 0.00 24.43
CA LYS A 933 -4.27 1.14 24.70
C LYS A 933 -4.25 2.20 23.59
N THR A 934 -3.08 2.55 23.04
CA THR A 934 -2.99 3.52 21.94
C THR A 934 -3.71 3.04 20.67
N SER A 935 -3.59 1.75 20.34
CA SER A 935 -4.32 1.13 19.23
C SER A 935 -5.83 1.22 19.42
N LEU A 936 -6.33 0.91 20.62
CA LEU A 936 -7.76 1.04 20.96
C LEU A 936 -8.26 2.48 20.71
N LEU A 937 -7.52 3.48 21.20
CA LEU A 937 -7.93 4.88 21.10
C LEU A 937 -7.99 5.37 19.65
N LEU A 938 -7.07 4.91 18.80
CA LEU A 938 -7.08 5.22 17.37
C LEU A 938 -8.17 4.44 16.63
N ASP A 939 -8.37 3.16 16.95
CA ASP A 939 -9.39 2.32 16.31
C ASP A 939 -10.81 2.80 16.61
N ARG A 940 -11.06 3.41 17.78
CA ARG A 940 -12.32 4.11 18.10
C ARG A 940 -12.67 5.24 17.12
N LYS A 941 -11.70 5.75 16.35
CA LYS A 941 -11.90 6.77 15.31
C LYS A 941 -12.17 6.18 13.92
N GLN A 942 -12.02 4.87 13.75
CA GLN A 942 -12.14 4.16 12.47
C GLN A 942 -13.22 3.09 12.47
N THR A 943 -13.59 2.59 13.64
CA THR A 943 -14.52 1.48 13.83
C THR A 943 -15.81 1.98 14.48
N ALA A 944 -16.95 1.62 13.90
CA ALA A 944 -18.27 1.96 14.40
C ALA A 944 -18.74 1.02 15.53
N ASN A 945 -19.87 1.37 16.15
CA ASN A 945 -20.62 0.53 17.11
C ASN A 945 -19.81 0.07 18.33
N ASP A 946 -18.87 0.89 18.80
CA ASP A 946 -17.99 0.60 19.94
C ASP A 946 -17.18 -0.70 19.80
N LEU A 947 -17.05 -1.24 18.58
CA LEU A 947 -16.39 -2.53 18.37
C LEU A 947 -14.87 -2.48 18.60
N ALA A 948 -14.25 -1.31 18.54
CA ALA A 948 -12.86 -1.13 18.96
C ALA A 948 -12.64 -1.56 20.43
N ASP A 949 -13.56 -1.19 21.32
CA ASP A 949 -13.56 -1.60 22.73
C ASP A 949 -13.76 -3.10 22.88
N VAL A 950 -14.74 -3.65 22.15
CA VAL A 950 -14.99 -5.10 22.14
C VAL A 950 -13.75 -5.88 21.72
N ARG A 951 -13.02 -5.41 20.69
CA ARG A 951 -11.76 -6.02 20.25
C ARG A 951 -10.68 -5.96 21.32
N PHE A 952 -10.49 -4.82 21.98
CA PHE A 952 -9.53 -4.68 23.07
C PHE A 952 -9.84 -5.62 24.26
N GLU A 953 -11.12 -5.83 24.56
CA GLU A 953 -11.52 -6.77 25.60
C GLU A 953 -11.39 -8.24 25.15
N ASN A 954 -11.59 -8.53 23.87
CA ASN A 954 -11.66 -9.90 23.37
C ASN A 954 -10.34 -10.49 22.86
N TYR A 955 -9.36 -9.69 22.39
CA TYR A 955 -8.16 -10.23 21.74
C TYR A 955 -7.46 -11.31 22.59
N LYS A 956 -7.36 -11.07 23.90
CA LYS A 956 -6.78 -11.96 24.92
C LYS A 956 -7.63 -13.19 25.26
N ASN A 957 -8.93 -13.14 24.99
CA ASN A 957 -9.91 -14.18 25.32
C ASN A 957 -10.26 -15.09 24.13
N GLN A 958 -9.75 -14.77 22.94
CA GLN A 958 -10.04 -15.50 21.70
C GLN A 958 -8.77 -16.08 21.05
N PRO A 959 -7.87 -16.78 21.79
CA PRO A 959 -6.69 -17.37 21.16
C PRO A 959 -7.08 -18.36 20.07
N LEU A 960 -6.33 -18.37 18.97
CA LEU A 960 -6.53 -19.33 17.89
C LEU A 960 -6.34 -20.77 18.38
N GLN A 961 -7.32 -21.62 18.07
CA GLN A 961 -7.31 -23.04 18.40
C GLN A 961 -7.78 -23.84 17.19
N TYR A 962 -7.13 -24.97 16.94
CA TYR A 962 -7.42 -25.79 15.76
C TYR A 962 -7.71 -27.23 16.12
N ARG A 963 -8.56 -27.85 15.30
CA ARG A 963 -8.80 -29.28 15.27
C ARG A 963 -8.77 -29.73 13.82
N PHE A 964 -7.67 -30.33 13.41
CA PHE A 964 -7.47 -30.84 12.05
C PHE A 964 -8.22 -32.17 11.85
N PRO A 965 -8.49 -32.58 10.60
CA PRO A 965 -9.00 -33.92 10.30
C PRO A 965 -8.03 -35.00 10.81
N ALA A 966 -8.55 -36.08 11.38
CA ALA A 966 -7.73 -37.13 12.00
C ALA A 966 -6.81 -37.87 10.99
N ASN A 967 -7.23 -37.94 9.74
CA ASN A 967 -6.54 -38.59 8.62
C ASN A 967 -5.75 -37.61 7.74
N PHE A 968 -5.64 -36.33 8.13
CA PHE A 968 -4.95 -35.33 7.34
C PHE A 968 -3.42 -35.54 7.36
N THR A 969 -2.84 -35.84 6.19
CA THR A 969 -1.42 -36.15 6.04
C THR A 969 -0.54 -34.95 5.75
N GLY A 970 -1.13 -33.81 5.33
CA GLY A 970 -0.37 -32.62 4.91
C GLY A 970 0.28 -32.71 3.53
N GLN A 971 0.06 -33.79 2.78
CA GLN A 971 0.70 -34.02 1.48
C GLN A 971 -0.16 -33.55 0.31
N LEU A 972 0.48 -33.15 -0.78
CA LEU A 972 -0.20 -32.88 -2.04
C LEU A 972 -0.97 -34.11 -2.56
N PRO A 973 -2.15 -33.93 -3.17
CA PRO A 973 -2.93 -35.04 -3.71
C PRO A 973 -2.22 -35.69 -4.90
N GLN A 974 -2.47 -36.98 -5.11
CA GLN A 974 -2.08 -37.63 -6.37
C GLN A 974 -3.00 -37.17 -7.50
N VAL A 975 -2.41 -36.67 -8.57
CA VAL A 975 -3.15 -36.15 -9.73
C VAL A 975 -3.02 -37.11 -10.90
N ASN A 976 -4.15 -37.46 -11.50
CA ASN A 976 -4.22 -38.29 -12.70
C ASN A 976 -3.76 -37.52 -13.94
N SER A 977 -3.45 -38.24 -15.04
CA SER A 977 -3.09 -37.59 -16.31
C SER A 977 -4.28 -36.89 -16.99
N VAL A 978 -5.51 -37.33 -16.72
CA VAL A 978 -6.73 -36.68 -17.21
C VAL A 978 -7.25 -35.76 -16.12
N ARG A 979 -7.40 -34.48 -16.45
CA ARG A 979 -7.79 -33.43 -15.52
C ARG A 979 -9.16 -32.88 -15.93
N PRO A 980 -10.18 -32.86 -15.05
CA PRO A 980 -11.44 -32.21 -15.35
C PRO A 980 -11.24 -30.71 -15.53
N LYS A 981 -12.17 -30.08 -16.25
CA LYS A 981 -12.08 -28.67 -16.61
C LYS A 981 -12.74 -27.79 -15.55
N ALA A 982 -11.98 -26.82 -15.06
CA ALA A 982 -12.47 -25.76 -14.20
C ALA A 982 -12.26 -24.40 -14.86
N ALA A 983 -12.95 -23.39 -14.36
CA ALA A 983 -12.72 -22.00 -14.75
C ALA A 983 -12.76 -21.11 -13.51
N ILE A 984 -11.93 -20.07 -13.54
CA ILE A 984 -12.10 -18.93 -12.65
C ILE A 984 -12.90 -17.85 -13.39
N LEU A 985 -13.91 -17.29 -12.73
CA LEU A 985 -14.69 -16.16 -13.21
C LEU A 985 -14.24 -14.90 -12.47
N ARG A 986 -13.83 -13.89 -13.23
CA ARG A 986 -13.41 -12.59 -12.71
C ARG A 986 -14.01 -11.43 -13.50
N GLU A 987 -14.08 -10.26 -12.87
CA GLU A 987 -14.45 -8.99 -13.49
C GLU A 987 -13.34 -7.96 -13.25
N LYS A 988 -13.41 -6.80 -13.89
CA LYS A 988 -12.54 -5.67 -13.56
C LYS A 988 -12.60 -5.36 -12.06
N GLY A 989 -11.45 -5.11 -11.44
CA GLY A 989 -11.32 -4.91 -9.99
C GLY A 989 -11.22 -6.19 -9.16
N SER A 990 -11.49 -7.38 -9.73
CA SER A 990 -11.12 -8.65 -9.09
C SER A 990 -9.61 -8.74 -8.90
N ASN A 991 -9.16 -9.42 -7.83
CA ASN A 991 -7.74 -9.48 -7.49
C ASN A 991 -7.24 -10.78 -6.85
N SER A 992 -8.10 -11.80 -6.76
CA SER A 992 -7.80 -13.09 -6.11
C SER A 992 -7.81 -14.28 -7.09
N GLU A 993 -7.58 -14.01 -8.36
CA GLU A 993 -7.75 -14.99 -9.43
C GLU A 993 -6.67 -16.09 -9.44
N ARG A 994 -5.42 -15.77 -9.08
CA ARG A 994 -4.29 -16.69 -9.24
C ARG A 994 -4.22 -17.74 -8.14
N GLU A 995 -4.42 -17.33 -6.90
CA GLU A 995 -4.41 -18.24 -5.76
C GLU A 995 -5.57 -19.25 -5.83
N MET A 996 -6.75 -18.80 -6.30
CA MET A 996 -7.90 -19.68 -6.52
C MET A 996 -7.63 -20.68 -7.66
N ALA A 997 -7.11 -20.19 -8.79
CA ALA A 997 -6.73 -21.06 -9.89
C ALA A 997 -5.62 -22.04 -9.48
N ASN A 998 -4.68 -21.62 -8.64
CA ASN A 998 -3.61 -22.48 -8.15
C ASN A 998 -4.16 -23.58 -7.23
N ALA A 999 -5.08 -23.27 -6.32
CA ALA A 999 -5.73 -24.28 -5.48
C ALA A 999 -6.49 -25.33 -6.31
N MET A 1000 -7.24 -24.90 -7.34
CA MET A 1000 -7.89 -25.82 -8.28
C MET A 1000 -6.87 -26.63 -9.09
N TYR A 1001 -5.79 -26.00 -9.56
CA TYR A 1001 -4.74 -26.67 -10.31
C TYR A 1001 -4.01 -27.72 -9.46
N LEU A 1002 -3.68 -27.42 -8.20
CA LEU A 1002 -3.09 -28.38 -7.27
C LEU A 1002 -4.03 -29.54 -6.95
N ALA A 1003 -5.33 -29.28 -6.88
CA ALA A 1003 -6.33 -30.33 -6.68
C ALA A 1003 -6.48 -31.26 -7.89
N GLY A 1004 -6.06 -30.83 -9.08
CA GLY A 1004 -5.99 -31.65 -10.30
C GLY A 1004 -6.88 -31.20 -11.45
N PHE A 1005 -7.28 -29.93 -11.52
CA PHE A 1005 -8.08 -29.37 -12.62
C PHE A 1005 -7.26 -28.66 -13.69
N ASP A 1006 -7.70 -28.71 -14.95
CA ASP A 1006 -7.26 -27.75 -15.96
C ASP A 1006 -8.12 -26.50 -15.84
N VAL A 1007 -7.50 -25.39 -15.43
CA VAL A 1007 -8.20 -24.16 -15.04
C VAL A 1007 -8.12 -23.12 -16.14
N LYS A 1008 -9.25 -22.60 -16.60
CA LYS A 1008 -9.35 -21.54 -17.61
C LYS A 1008 -9.58 -20.17 -16.96
N ASP A 1009 -8.89 -19.12 -17.44
CA ASP A 1009 -9.15 -17.73 -17.04
C ASP A 1009 -10.35 -17.16 -17.81
N VAL A 1010 -11.48 -16.91 -17.15
CA VAL A 1010 -12.68 -16.35 -17.78
C VAL A 1010 -12.98 -14.98 -17.21
N HIS A 1011 -12.78 -13.95 -18.03
CA HIS A 1011 -13.16 -12.59 -17.68
C HIS A 1011 -14.62 -12.36 -18.08
N MET A 1012 -15.34 -11.48 -17.38
CA MET A 1012 -16.73 -11.14 -17.72
C MET A 1012 -16.91 -10.63 -19.15
N THR A 1013 -15.90 -9.99 -19.74
CA THR A 1013 -15.92 -9.60 -21.16
C THR A 1013 -16.01 -10.80 -22.10
N ASP A 1014 -15.49 -11.96 -21.70
CA ASP A 1014 -15.56 -13.21 -22.48
C ASP A 1014 -17.00 -13.75 -22.51
N LEU A 1015 -17.72 -13.70 -21.38
CA LEU A 1015 -19.13 -14.10 -21.32
C LEU A 1015 -20.05 -13.10 -22.04
N ILE A 1016 -19.83 -11.80 -21.83
CA ILE A 1016 -20.63 -10.73 -22.43
C ILE A 1016 -20.51 -10.72 -23.95
N SER A 1017 -19.32 -10.95 -24.49
CA SER A 1017 -19.09 -11.03 -25.93
C SER A 1017 -19.55 -12.37 -26.52
N GLY A 1018 -19.57 -13.43 -25.71
CA GLY A 1018 -19.85 -14.81 -26.14
C GLY A 1018 -18.60 -15.56 -26.63
N ARG A 1019 -17.41 -15.13 -26.22
CA ARG A 1019 -16.14 -15.86 -26.45
C ARG A 1019 -16.04 -17.15 -25.64
N GLU A 1020 -16.74 -17.22 -24.51
CA GLU A 1020 -16.82 -18.39 -23.63
C GLU A 1020 -18.29 -18.64 -23.24
N THR A 1021 -18.68 -19.91 -23.14
CA THR A 1021 -20.05 -20.38 -22.88
C THR A 1021 -20.16 -21.29 -21.66
N LEU A 1022 -19.03 -21.70 -21.08
CA LEU A 1022 -18.91 -22.61 -19.93
C LEU A 1022 -19.48 -24.02 -20.16
N GLU A 1023 -19.84 -24.38 -21.40
CA GLU A 1023 -20.42 -25.69 -21.74
C GLU A 1023 -19.46 -26.84 -21.42
N ASP A 1024 -18.15 -26.63 -21.53
CA ASP A 1024 -17.12 -27.63 -21.25
C ASP A 1024 -16.52 -27.54 -19.84
N ILE A 1025 -17.01 -26.61 -19.00
CA ILE A 1025 -16.53 -26.39 -17.63
C ILE A 1025 -17.41 -27.17 -16.67
N GLN A 1026 -16.80 -27.84 -15.68
CA GLN A 1026 -17.49 -28.63 -14.64
C GLN A 1026 -17.38 -27.98 -13.26
N PHE A 1027 -16.38 -27.14 -13.03
CA PHE A 1027 -16.22 -26.41 -11.77
C PHE A 1027 -15.94 -24.92 -12.02
N LEU A 1028 -16.79 -24.04 -11.48
CA LEU A 1028 -16.67 -22.59 -11.65
C LEU A 1028 -16.35 -21.90 -10.32
N GLY A 1029 -15.22 -21.20 -10.26
CA GLY A 1029 -14.83 -20.37 -9.11
C GLY A 1029 -15.02 -18.89 -9.39
N ALA A 1030 -15.95 -18.21 -8.70
CA ALA A 1030 -15.99 -16.75 -8.70
C ALA A 1030 -15.03 -16.18 -7.64
N VAL A 1031 -14.09 -15.36 -8.10
CA VAL A 1031 -12.94 -14.92 -7.30
C VAL A 1031 -13.28 -13.75 -6.37
N GLY A 1032 -12.44 -13.54 -5.35
CA GLY A 1032 -12.49 -12.36 -4.49
C GLY A 1032 -11.89 -11.09 -5.14
N GLY A 1033 -12.13 -9.94 -4.49
CA GLY A 1033 -11.60 -8.63 -4.88
C GLY A 1033 -12.60 -7.52 -4.66
N PHE A 1034 -12.46 -6.44 -5.43
CA PHE A 1034 -13.29 -5.23 -5.34
C PHE A 1034 -13.84 -4.89 -6.72
N SER A 1035 -14.68 -5.79 -7.27
CA SER A 1035 -15.26 -5.53 -8.60
C SER A 1035 -16.00 -4.19 -8.62
N ASN A 1036 -15.68 -3.34 -9.61
CA ASN A 1036 -16.16 -1.95 -9.67
C ASN A 1036 -15.88 -1.10 -8.41
N SER A 1037 -14.81 -1.37 -7.67
CA SER A 1037 -14.50 -0.72 -6.38
C SER A 1037 -15.60 -0.87 -5.31
N ASP A 1038 -16.48 -1.87 -5.44
CA ASP A 1038 -17.68 -2.07 -4.61
C ASP A 1038 -18.66 -0.87 -4.61
N VAL A 1039 -18.54 0.00 -5.62
CA VAL A 1039 -19.46 1.13 -5.82
C VAL A 1039 -20.89 0.61 -6.05
N LEU A 1040 -21.85 1.21 -5.32
CA LEU A 1040 -23.27 0.82 -5.28
C LEU A 1040 -23.55 -0.50 -4.53
N GLY A 1041 -22.56 -1.01 -3.79
CA GLY A 1041 -22.58 -2.25 -3.01
C GLY A 1041 -21.68 -3.31 -3.62
N SER A 1042 -21.02 -4.12 -2.78
CA SER A 1042 -20.05 -5.09 -3.26
C SER A 1042 -20.65 -6.11 -4.23
N ALA A 1043 -19.92 -6.39 -5.32
CA ALA A 1043 -20.34 -7.23 -6.45
C ALA A 1043 -21.64 -6.82 -7.16
N LYS A 1044 -22.28 -5.69 -6.79
CA LYS A 1044 -23.54 -5.24 -7.42
C LYS A 1044 -23.37 -4.93 -8.89
N GLY A 1045 -22.28 -4.26 -9.26
CA GLY A 1045 -21.91 -3.98 -10.64
C GLY A 1045 -21.68 -5.24 -11.47
N TRP A 1046 -20.95 -6.21 -10.89
CA TRP A 1046 -20.70 -7.52 -11.49
C TRP A 1046 -21.99 -8.32 -11.70
N ALA A 1047 -22.85 -8.38 -10.68
CA ALA A 1047 -24.17 -8.99 -10.79
C ALA A 1047 -25.04 -8.31 -11.86
N GLY A 1048 -24.97 -6.98 -11.96
CA GLY A 1048 -25.66 -6.19 -12.98
C GLY A 1048 -25.21 -6.56 -14.39
N ALA A 1049 -23.91 -6.71 -14.61
CA ALA A 1049 -23.32 -7.12 -15.89
C ALA A 1049 -23.78 -8.52 -16.33
N ILE A 1050 -24.02 -9.45 -15.39
CA ILE A 1050 -24.60 -10.77 -15.67
C ILE A 1050 -26.12 -10.68 -15.87
N LYS A 1051 -26.83 -9.98 -14.98
CA LYS A 1051 -28.30 -9.96 -14.94
C LYS A 1051 -28.92 -9.31 -16.17
N TYR A 1052 -28.30 -8.25 -16.69
CA TYR A 1052 -28.86 -7.44 -17.77
C TYR A 1052 -28.18 -7.66 -19.13
N ASN A 1053 -27.23 -8.59 -19.23
CA ASN A 1053 -26.70 -9.07 -20.50
C ASN A 1053 -27.25 -10.46 -20.81
N GLU A 1054 -28.00 -10.61 -21.90
CA GLU A 1054 -28.68 -11.86 -22.26
C GLU A 1054 -27.72 -13.06 -22.36
N LYS A 1055 -26.55 -12.89 -23.00
CA LYS A 1055 -25.57 -13.95 -23.18
C LYS A 1055 -24.99 -14.40 -21.84
N ALA A 1056 -24.48 -13.47 -21.05
CA ALA A 1056 -23.90 -13.78 -19.74
C ALA A 1056 -24.94 -14.38 -18.78
N ASN A 1057 -26.17 -13.86 -18.77
CA ASN A 1057 -27.25 -14.38 -17.94
C ASN A 1057 -27.56 -15.83 -18.28
N LYS A 1058 -27.69 -16.13 -19.57
CA LYS A 1058 -27.99 -17.47 -20.06
C LYS A 1058 -26.87 -18.45 -19.70
N VAL A 1059 -25.62 -18.09 -19.98
CA VAL A 1059 -24.46 -18.94 -19.67
C VAL A 1059 -24.39 -19.31 -18.20
N ILE A 1060 -24.57 -18.35 -17.28
CA ILE A 1060 -24.55 -18.62 -15.84
C ILE A 1060 -25.73 -19.51 -15.42
N LYS A 1061 -26.95 -19.21 -15.89
CA LYS A 1061 -28.12 -20.05 -15.55
C LYS A 1061 -27.99 -21.48 -16.07
N ASP A 1062 -27.51 -21.65 -17.30
CA ASP A 1062 -27.30 -22.97 -17.89
C ASP A 1062 -26.25 -23.77 -17.11
N PHE A 1063 -25.18 -23.11 -16.64
CA PHE A 1063 -24.16 -23.74 -15.80
C PHE A 1063 -24.74 -24.26 -14.48
N PHE A 1064 -25.53 -23.46 -13.77
CA PHE A 1064 -26.13 -23.85 -12.48
C PHE A 1064 -27.25 -24.90 -12.64
N ALA A 1065 -27.92 -24.92 -13.79
CA ALA A 1065 -28.98 -25.90 -14.09
C ALA A 1065 -28.46 -27.31 -14.39
N ARG A 1066 -27.19 -27.44 -14.80
CA ARG A 1066 -26.56 -28.74 -15.06
C ARG A 1066 -26.34 -29.52 -13.76
N GLU A 1067 -26.58 -30.82 -13.78
CA GLU A 1067 -26.39 -31.71 -12.61
C GLU A 1067 -24.94 -32.20 -12.42
N ASP A 1068 -24.07 -31.96 -13.40
CA ASP A 1068 -22.66 -32.34 -13.43
C ASP A 1068 -21.71 -31.18 -13.06
N THR A 1069 -22.24 -30.06 -12.56
CA THR A 1069 -21.47 -28.86 -12.22
C THR A 1069 -21.39 -28.60 -10.72
N LEU A 1070 -20.28 -27.96 -10.34
CA LEU A 1070 -20.02 -27.37 -9.02
C LEU A 1070 -19.68 -25.89 -9.17
N SER A 1071 -19.93 -25.09 -8.13
CA SER A 1071 -19.39 -23.73 -8.06
C SER A 1071 -18.95 -23.35 -6.66
N VAL A 1072 -18.00 -22.42 -6.59
CA VAL A 1072 -17.65 -21.74 -5.34
C VAL A 1072 -17.54 -20.24 -5.56
N GLY A 1073 -18.13 -19.44 -4.68
CA GLY A 1073 -17.94 -17.99 -4.63
C GLY A 1073 -17.18 -17.62 -3.37
N ILE A 1074 -16.02 -16.98 -3.51
CA ILE A 1074 -15.19 -16.57 -2.38
C ILE A 1074 -15.17 -15.06 -2.26
N CYS A 1075 -15.48 -14.52 -1.08
CA CYS A 1075 -15.51 -13.08 -0.78
C CYS A 1075 -16.40 -12.31 -1.78
N ASN A 1076 -15.82 -11.59 -2.75
CA ASN A 1076 -16.58 -10.91 -3.81
C ASN A 1076 -17.39 -11.87 -4.69
N GLY A 1077 -16.89 -13.09 -4.92
CA GLY A 1077 -17.67 -14.16 -5.54
C GLY A 1077 -18.82 -14.69 -4.68
N CYS A 1078 -18.69 -14.67 -3.35
CA CYS A 1078 -19.80 -14.99 -2.43
C CYS A 1078 -20.90 -13.94 -2.56
N GLN A 1079 -20.52 -12.66 -2.51
CA GLN A 1079 -21.42 -11.52 -2.71
C GLN A 1079 -22.13 -11.62 -4.07
N LEU A 1080 -21.43 -11.98 -5.13
CA LEU A 1080 -22.00 -12.18 -6.46
C LEU A 1080 -23.10 -13.24 -6.49
N TRP A 1081 -22.84 -14.44 -5.96
CA TRP A 1081 -23.82 -15.53 -5.99
C TRP A 1081 -25.03 -15.28 -5.10
N MET A 1082 -24.83 -14.61 -3.96
CA MET A 1082 -25.93 -14.13 -3.11
C MET A 1082 -26.74 -13.02 -3.79
N GLU A 1083 -26.08 -12.13 -4.56
CA GLU A 1083 -26.77 -11.04 -5.25
C GLU A 1083 -27.56 -11.50 -6.47
N LEU A 1084 -27.11 -12.57 -7.14
CA LEU A 1084 -27.82 -13.23 -8.24
C LEU A 1084 -28.89 -14.24 -7.78
N ASP A 1085 -29.10 -14.36 -6.47
CA ASP A 1085 -30.11 -15.23 -5.86
C ASP A 1085 -29.92 -16.73 -6.22
N LEU A 1086 -28.67 -17.19 -6.38
CA LEU A 1086 -28.35 -18.54 -6.86
C LEU A 1086 -28.19 -19.60 -5.77
N ILE A 1087 -28.03 -19.19 -4.50
CA ILE A 1087 -27.77 -20.13 -3.38
C ILE A 1087 -29.06 -20.65 -2.73
N ASN A 1088 -30.04 -19.77 -2.51
CA ASN A 1088 -31.36 -20.17 -2.00
C ASN A 1088 -32.47 -19.70 -2.96
N PRO A 1089 -32.54 -20.23 -4.19
CA PRO A 1089 -33.43 -19.71 -5.25
C PRO A 1089 -34.94 -19.89 -4.94
N ASP A 1090 -35.30 -20.78 -4.01
CA ASP A 1090 -36.69 -21.04 -3.61
C ASP A 1090 -37.20 -20.05 -2.52
N HIS A 1091 -36.32 -19.21 -1.97
CA HIS A 1091 -36.69 -18.23 -0.96
C HIS A 1091 -37.48 -17.06 -1.55
N LYS A 1092 -38.52 -16.58 -0.85
CA LYS A 1092 -39.28 -15.39 -1.30
C LYS A 1092 -38.52 -14.09 -1.06
N VAL A 1093 -37.80 -14.03 0.06
CA VAL A 1093 -36.89 -12.93 0.41
C VAL A 1093 -35.50 -13.53 0.49
N HIS A 1094 -34.62 -13.13 -0.43
CA HIS A 1094 -33.27 -13.69 -0.51
C HIS A 1094 -32.34 -13.06 0.52
N GLY A 1095 -31.43 -13.86 1.07
CA GLY A 1095 -30.34 -13.35 1.90
C GLY A 1095 -29.41 -12.46 1.09
N LYS A 1096 -28.72 -11.53 1.77
CA LYS A 1096 -27.79 -10.59 1.15
C LYS A 1096 -26.50 -10.48 1.95
N MET A 1097 -25.45 -10.04 1.28
CA MET A 1097 -24.21 -9.62 1.92
C MET A 1097 -24.31 -8.11 2.14
N ILE A 1098 -24.04 -7.65 3.37
CA ILE A 1098 -24.08 -6.22 3.73
C ILE A 1098 -22.80 -5.81 4.47
N HIS A 1099 -22.65 -4.51 4.74
CA HIS A 1099 -21.54 -3.98 5.54
C HIS A 1099 -21.35 -4.73 6.86
N ASN A 1100 -20.09 -4.96 7.20
CA ASN A 1100 -19.71 -5.43 8.52
C ASN A 1100 -20.28 -4.50 9.60
N ASP A 1101 -20.59 -5.02 10.78
CA ASP A 1101 -21.03 -4.19 11.91
C ASP A 1101 -19.97 -3.15 12.34
N SER A 1102 -18.69 -3.34 12.01
CA SER A 1102 -17.63 -2.35 12.24
C SER A 1102 -17.67 -1.13 11.31
N GLN A 1103 -18.44 -1.19 10.21
CA GLN A 1103 -18.45 -0.18 9.13
C GLN A 1103 -17.05 0.11 8.55
N LYS A 1104 -16.13 -0.87 8.67
CA LYS A 1104 -14.73 -0.81 8.26
C LYS A 1104 -14.37 -2.10 7.54
N HIS A 1105 -13.40 -2.03 6.63
CA HIS A 1105 -12.75 -3.24 6.11
C HIS A 1105 -12.07 -3.98 7.26
N GLU A 1106 -12.32 -5.28 7.37
CA GLU A 1106 -11.66 -6.14 8.35
C GLU A 1106 -10.76 -7.14 7.63
N SER A 1107 -9.52 -7.25 8.11
CA SER A 1107 -8.53 -8.21 7.61
C SER A 1107 -7.81 -8.87 8.79
N ALA A 1108 -8.01 -10.19 8.92
CA ALA A 1108 -7.50 -10.97 10.04
C ALA A 1108 -7.28 -12.44 9.65
N PHE A 1109 -6.45 -13.12 10.43
CA PHE A 1109 -6.41 -14.59 10.43
C PHE A 1109 -7.27 -15.07 11.60
N THR A 1110 -8.37 -15.74 11.30
CA THR A 1110 -9.32 -16.27 12.29
C THR A 1110 -9.41 -17.79 12.15
N SER A 1111 -10.40 -18.41 12.79
CA SER A 1111 -10.73 -19.81 12.55
C SER A 1111 -12.23 -20.01 12.38
N VAL A 1112 -12.60 -21.06 11.66
CA VAL A 1112 -13.99 -21.47 11.45
C VAL A 1112 -14.17 -22.91 11.89
N LYS A 1113 -15.36 -23.22 12.42
CA LYS A 1113 -15.80 -24.57 12.77
C LYS A 1113 -16.73 -25.09 11.69
N ILE A 1114 -16.29 -26.15 11.01
CA ILE A 1114 -17.08 -26.80 9.96
C ILE A 1114 -18.13 -27.69 10.62
N GLN A 1115 -19.40 -27.36 10.39
CA GLN A 1115 -20.54 -28.06 10.96
C GLN A 1115 -20.84 -29.33 10.16
N LYS A 1116 -21.77 -30.14 10.65
CA LYS A 1116 -22.39 -31.18 9.82
C LYS A 1116 -23.12 -30.50 8.66
N ASN A 1117 -22.81 -30.91 7.43
CA ASN A 1117 -23.30 -30.26 6.22
C ASN A 1117 -23.41 -31.27 5.06
N ASN A 1118 -24.01 -30.85 3.96
CA ASN A 1118 -24.13 -31.60 2.69
C ASN A 1118 -23.22 -31.05 1.57
N SER A 1119 -22.34 -30.09 1.87
CA SER A 1119 -21.46 -29.48 0.87
C SER A 1119 -20.51 -30.52 0.28
N VAL A 1120 -20.50 -30.64 -1.05
CA VAL A 1120 -19.58 -31.51 -1.78
C VAL A 1120 -18.12 -31.17 -1.45
N MET A 1121 -17.80 -29.88 -1.34
CA MET A 1121 -16.44 -29.45 -1.06
C MET A 1121 -16.04 -29.72 0.40
N LEU A 1122 -16.93 -29.50 1.37
CA LEU A 1122 -16.52 -29.38 2.78
C LEU A 1122 -17.03 -30.49 3.71
N SER A 1123 -17.82 -31.45 3.23
CA SER A 1123 -18.41 -32.50 4.08
C SER A 1123 -17.36 -33.40 4.75
N THR A 1124 -16.21 -33.67 4.11
CA THR A 1124 -15.15 -34.50 4.72
C THR A 1124 -14.42 -33.81 5.87
N LEU A 1125 -14.57 -32.49 5.98
CA LEU A 1125 -13.96 -31.67 7.03
C LEU A 1125 -14.92 -31.41 8.21
N GLU A 1126 -16.06 -32.11 8.28
CA GLU A 1126 -17.01 -32.02 9.40
C GLU A 1126 -16.31 -32.14 10.78
N GLY A 1127 -16.65 -31.23 11.70
CA GLY A 1127 -16.18 -31.26 13.08
C GLY A 1127 -14.77 -30.73 13.30
N THR A 1128 -14.11 -30.24 12.24
CA THR A 1128 -12.82 -29.54 12.32
C THR A 1128 -12.98 -28.09 12.74
N THR A 1129 -11.90 -27.53 13.28
CA THR A 1129 -11.72 -26.08 13.47
C THR A 1129 -10.43 -25.70 12.78
N LEU A 1130 -10.51 -24.88 11.73
CA LEU A 1130 -9.37 -24.59 10.85
C LEU A 1130 -9.13 -23.09 10.78
N GLY A 1131 -7.85 -22.69 10.75
CA GLY A 1131 -7.44 -21.30 10.57
C GLY A 1131 -7.68 -20.85 9.13
N VAL A 1132 -8.16 -19.62 8.94
CA VAL A 1132 -8.49 -19.09 7.61
C VAL A 1132 -8.37 -17.56 7.59
N TRP A 1133 -7.95 -17.02 6.44
CA TRP A 1133 -7.92 -15.59 6.21
C TRP A 1133 -9.30 -15.01 5.94
N ILE A 1134 -9.54 -13.80 6.47
CA ILE A 1134 -10.66 -12.93 6.09
C ILE A 1134 -10.09 -11.58 5.63
N SER A 1135 -10.74 -10.96 4.65
CA SER A 1135 -10.41 -9.61 4.15
C SER A 1135 -11.63 -9.03 3.41
N HIS A 1136 -12.50 -8.29 4.11
CA HIS A 1136 -13.72 -7.72 3.52
C HIS A 1136 -14.31 -6.57 4.35
N GLY A 1137 -14.98 -5.61 3.69
CA GLY A 1137 -15.82 -4.58 4.33
C GLY A 1137 -17.33 -4.88 4.32
N GLU A 1138 -17.78 -5.80 3.45
CA GLU A 1138 -19.18 -6.18 3.25
C GLU A 1138 -19.38 -7.70 3.33
N GLY A 1139 -18.95 -8.31 4.43
CA GLY A 1139 -19.01 -9.77 4.59
C GLY A 1139 -20.11 -10.27 5.50
N LYS A 1140 -21.03 -9.42 5.94
CA LYS A 1140 -22.09 -9.83 6.85
C LYS A 1140 -23.19 -10.58 6.09
N PHE A 1141 -23.39 -11.85 6.41
CA PHE A 1141 -24.58 -12.60 5.98
C PHE A 1141 -25.81 -12.03 6.69
N SER A 1142 -26.72 -11.41 5.93
CA SER A 1142 -28.03 -10.98 6.40
C SER A 1142 -29.09 -11.95 5.86
N LEU A 1143 -29.67 -12.74 6.77
CA LEU A 1143 -30.48 -13.92 6.47
C LEU A 1143 -31.90 -13.73 7.06
N PRO A 1144 -32.93 -13.49 6.22
CA PRO A 1144 -34.26 -13.10 6.69
C PRO A 1144 -35.11 -14.21 7.35
N TYR A 1145 -34.71 -15.47 7.22
CA TYR A 1145 -35.43 -16.61 7.80
C TYR A 1145 -34.71 -17.17 9.03
N SER A 1146 -35.31 -18.16 9.70
CA SER A 1146 -34.66 -18.87 10.80
C SER A 1146 -33.52 -19.77 10.30
N GLU A 1147 -32.57 -20.07 11.20
CA GLU A 1147 -31.35 -20.84 10.88
C GLU A 1147 -31.63 -22.18 10.17
N ASP A 1148 -32.71 -22.86 10.53
CA ASP A 1148 -33.11 -24.17 9.96
C ASP A 1148 -33.49 -24.12 8.47
N GLN A 1149 -33.65 -22.93 7.91
CA GLN A 1149 -33.93 -22.71 6.48
C GLN A 1149 -32.64 -22.54 5.65
N TYR A 1150 -31.46 -22.69 6.25
CA TYR A 1150 -30.17 -22.47 5.60
C TYR A 1150 -29.22 -23.65 5.79
N ASP A 1151 -28.56 -24.07 4.71
CA ASP A 1151 -27.51 -25.09 4.74
C ASP A 1151 -26.15 -24.48 5.15
N ILE A 1152 -26.06 -24.02 6.40
CA ILE A 1152 -24.83 -23.41 6.95
C ILE A 1152 -23.73 -24.47 7.05
N VAL A 1153 -22.63 -24.25 6.35
CA VAL A 1153 -21.50 -25.18 6.27
C VAL A 1153 -20.49 -24.94 7.39
N ALA A 1154 -20.18 -23.67 7.68
CA ALA A 1154 -19.22 -23.30 8.71
C ALA A 1154 -19.61 -22.00 9.41
N LYS A 1155 -19.23 -21.92 10.69
CA LYS A 1155 -19.39 -20.73 11.53
C LYS A 1155 -18.03 -20.25 12.03
N TYR A 1156 -17.87 -18.97 12.37
CA TYR A 1156 -16.65 -18.51 13.03
C TYR A 1156 -16.47 -19.24 14.37
N SER A 1157 -15.23 -19.51 14.77
CA SER A 1157 -14.94 -20.31 15.97
C SER A 1157 -15.37 -19.63 17.27
N TYR A 1158 -15.33 -18.30 17.28
CA TYR A 1158 -15.89 -17.45 18.34
C TYR A 1158 -17.00 -16.57 17.76
N ASP A 1159 -18.09 -16.39 18.51
CA ASP A 1159 -19.24 -15.59 18.05
C ASP A 1159 -19.00 -14.08 18.14
N GLY A 1160 -18.06 -13.63 18.99
CA GLY A 1160 -17.77 -12.22 19.25
C GLY A 1160 -16.68 -11.63 18.34
N TYR A 1161 -16.77 -10.33 18.07
CA TYR A 1161 -15.75 -9.54 17.38
C TYR A 1161 -14.41 -9.53 18.16
N PRO A 1162 -13.23 -9.62 17.51
CA PRO A 1162 -13.02 -9.56 16.06
C PRO A 1162 -13.00 -10.92 15.35
N HIS A 1163 -13.06 -12.05 16.05
CA HIS A 1163 -13.01 -13.37 15.40
C HIS A 1163 -14.21 -13.68 14.51
N ASN A 1164 -15.41 -13.22 14.90
CA ASN A 1164 -16.50 -12.92 13.98
C ASN A 1164 -16.32 -11.47 13.50
N PRO A 1165 -15.76 -11.24 12.31
CA PRO A 1165 -15.34 -9.90 11.89
C PRO A 1165 -16.50 -9.03 11.40
N ASN A 1166 -17.66 -9.62 11.11
CA ASN A 1166 -18.73 -8.93 10.38
C ASN A 1166 -20.08 -8.91 11.10
N GLY A 1167 -20.29 -9.74 12.12
CA GLY A 1167 -21.55 -9.84 12.84
C GLY A 1167 -22.65 -10.58 12.06
N SER A 1168 -22.26 -11.55 11.23
CA SER A 1168 -23.17 -12.37 10.43
C SER A 1168 -24.25 -13.08 11.25
N ASP A 1169 -25.45 -13.17 10.68
CA ASP A 1169 -26.56 -13.93 11.26
C ASP A 1169 -26.14 -15.38 11.49
N PHE A 1170 -26.53 -15.91 12.66
CA PHE A 1170 -26.16 -17.26 13.14
C PHE A 1170 -24.66 -17.53 13.24
N ASN A 1171 -23.83 -16.48 13.24
CA ASN A 1171 -22.37 -16.57 13.15
C ASN A 1171 -21.86 -17.27 11.87
N THR A 1172 -22.61 -17.13 10.78
CA THR A 1172 -22.33 -17.79 9.49
C THR A 1172 -21.03 -17.29 8.87
N ALA A 1173 -20.18 -18.21 8.42
CA ALA A 1173 -18.99 -17.91 7.62
C ALA A 1173 -19.07 -18.51 6.21
N MET A 1174 -19.73 -19.67 6.08
CA MET A 1174 -19.88 -20.42 4.83
C MET A 1174 -21.28 -21.02 4.73
N LEU A 1175 -21.86 -21.00 3.53
CA LEU A 1175 -23.21 -21.46 3.21
C LEU A 1175 -23.17 -22.20 1.86
N CYS A 1176 -24.00 -23.22 1.66
CA CYS A 1176 -24.21 -23.81 0.34
C CYS A 1176 -25.69 -23.84 -0.05
N ASP A 1177 -25.95 -24.21 -1.30
CA ASP A 1177 -27.30 -24.50 -1.78
C ASP A 1177 -27.82 -25.84 -1.24
N ALA A 1178 -29.12 -26.08 -1.40
CA ALA A 1178 -29.78 -27.31 -0.92
C ALA A 1178 -29.22 -28.60 -1.55
N THR A 1179 -28.58 -28.53 -2.72
CA THR A 1179 -27.92 -29.69 -3.34
C THR A 1179 -26.51 -29.94 -2.81
N GLY A 1180 -25.91 -28.96 -2.12
CA GLY A 1180 -24.54 -28.98 -1.63
C GLY A 1180 -23.46 -28.72 -2.70
N ARG A 1181 -23.84 -28.43 -3.95
CA ARG A 1181 -22.94 -28.28 -5.11
C ARG A 1181 -22.37 -26.87 -5.27
N HIS A 1182 -23.09 -25.88 -4.76
CA HIS A 1182 -22.78 -24.47 -4.93
C HIS A 1182 -22.46 -23.85 -3.57
N LEU A 1183 -21.18 -23.61 -3.32
CA LEU A 1183 -20.65 -23.08 -2.06
C LEU A 1183 -20.44 -21.56 -2.14
N VAL A 1184 -20.75 -20.85 -1.07
CA VAL A 1184 -20.30 -19.47 -0.86
C VAL A 1184 -19.57 -19.34 0.48
N THR A 1185 -18.47 -18.59 0.48
CA THR A 1185 -17.63 -18.36 1.65
C THR A 1185 -17.10 -16.93 1.65
N MET A 1186 -17.19 -16.24 2.79
CA MET A 1186 -16.49 -14.96 2.96
C MET A 1186 -15.00 -15.16 3.30
N PRO A 1187 -14.62 -16.13 4.14
CA PRO A 1187 -13.22 -16.50 4.31
C PRO A 1187 -12.55 -17.00 3.03
N HIS A 1188 -11.27 -16.68 2.88
CA HIS A 1188 -10.43 -17.02 1.74
C HIS A 1188 -9.66 -18.33 1.97
N ILE A 1189 -10.30 -19.46 1.66
CA ILE A 1189 -9.68 -20.80 1.78
C ILE A 1189 -8.53 -21.01 0.79
N GLU A 1190 -8.56 -20.33 -0.35
CA GLU A 1190 -7.55 -20.34 -1.41
C GLU A 1190 -6.28 -19.57 -1.02
N ARG A 1191 -6.41 -18.55 -0.16
CA ARG A 1191 -5.28 -17.84 0.45
C ARG A 1191 -4.69 -18.56 1.67
N SER A 1192 -5.29 -19.68 2.05
CA SER A 1192 -4.89 -20.53 3.17
C SER A 1192 -4.49 -21.94 2.68
N THR A 1193 -3.98 -22.07 1.46
CA THR A 1193 -3.65 -23.38 0.85
C THR A 1193 -2.39 -24.04 1.42
N PHE A 1194 -1.44 -23.26 1.96
CA PHE A 1194 -0.12 -23.77 2.36
C PHE A 1194 0.18 -23.52 3.84
N GLN A 1195 1.02 -24.33 4.46
CA GLN A 1195 1.47 -24.07 5.83
C GLN A 1195 2.13 -22.68 5.95
N TRP A 1196 2.95 -22.30 4.97
CA TRP A 1196 3.74 -21.06 5.00
C TRP A 1196 2.91 -19.78 4.76
N ASN A 1197 1.68 -19.87 4.25
CA ASN A 1197 0.79 -18.70 4.11
C ASN A 1197 -0.31 -18.62 5.17
N TRP A 1198 -0.26 -19.48 6.20
CA TRP A 1198 -1.03 -19.29 7.43
C TRP A 1198 -0.27 -18.38 8.38
N ALA A 1199 -0.94 -17.37 8.95
CA ALA A 1199 -0.31 -16.51 9.96
C ALA A 1199 -0.01 -17.23 11.28
N ASN A 1200 -0.68 -18.35 11.54
CA ASN A 1200 -0.41 -19.22 12.68
C ASN A 1200 -0.78 -20.65 12.32
N TYR A 1201 0.14 -21.59 12.57
CA TYR A 1201 -0.01 -23.00 12.23
C TYR A 1201 0.30 -23.88 13.45
N PRO A 1202 -0.33 -25.06 13.62
CA PRO A 1202 0.02 -25.95 14.72
C PRO A 1202 1.51 -26.34 14.75
N GLU A 1203 2.11 -26.27 15.94
CA GLU A 1203 3.52 -26.62 16.14
C GLU A 1203 3.84 -28.08 15.78
N GLY A 1204 5.09 -28.32 15.36
CA GLY A 1204 5.62 -29.65 15.11
C GLY A 1204 5.15 -30.32 13.80
N ARG A 1205 4.28 -29.66 13.03
CA ARG A 1205 3.83 -30.12 11.72
C ARG A 1205 4.75 -29.68 10.58
N LYS A 1206 4.78 -30.47 9.51
CA LYS A 1206 5.51 -30.21 8.26
C LYS A 1206 4.60 -30.64 7.12
N ASP A 1207 3.70 -29.76 6.74
CA ASP A 1207 2.71 -30.02 5.71
C ASP A 1207 3.05 -29.21 4.47
N ASP A 1208 2.99 -29.85 3.30
CA ASP A 1208 3.13 -29.18 2.00
C ASP A 1208 1.92 -28.27 1.73
N VAL A 1209 0.76 -28.68 2.22
CA VAL A 1209 -0.53 -28.00 2.04
C VAL A 1209 -1.34 -28.04 3.32
N SER A 1210 -2.29 -27.14 3.48
CA SER A 1210 -3.23 -27.14 4.60
C SER A 1210 -4.46 -28.02 4.31
N PRO A 1211 -5.31 -28.28 5.30
CA PRO A 1211 -6.57 -29.00 5.09
C PRO A 1211 -7.52 -28.33 4.09
N TRP A 1212 -7.35 -27.04 3.78
CA TRP A 1212 -8.21 -26.34 2.83
C TRP A 1212 -8.08 -26.85 1.39
N LEU A 1213 -6.95 -27.44 0.99
CA LEU A 1213 -6.82 -28.04 -0.34
C LEU A 1213 -7.80 -29.22 -0.52
N GLU A 1214 -8.16 -29.91 0.56
CA GLU A 1214 -9.11 -31.03 0.53
C GLU A 1214 -10.46 -30.61 -0.05
N ALA A 1215 -10.87 -29.35 0.16
CA ALA A 1215 -12.11 -28.81 -0.40
C ALA A 1215 -12.17 -28.89 -1.93
N PHE A 1216 -11.06 -28.56 -2.58
CA PHE A 1216 -10.92 -28.60 -4.03
C PHE A 1216 -10.69 -30.03 -4.53
N VAL A 1217 -10.01 -30.87 -3.75
CA VAL A 1217 -9.86 -32.30 -4.07
C VAL A 1217 -11.22 -33.01 -4.04
N ASN A 1218 -12.07 -32.71 -3.05
CA ASN A 1218 -13.41 -33.25 -2.97
C ASN A 1218 -14.27 -32.86 -4.19
N ALA A 1219 -14.14 -31.61 -4.66
CA ALA A 1219 -14.80 -31.18 -5.90
C ALA A 1219 -14.36 -32.04 -7.11
N ARG A 1220 -13.04 -32.29 -7.26
CA ARG A 1220 -12.52 -33.14 -8.33
C ARG A 1220 -13.08 -34.56 -8.24
N LEU A 1221 -13.00 -35.17 -7.04
CA LEU A 1221 -13.44 -36.54 -6.83
C LEU A 1221 -14.94 -36.70 -7.08
N TRP A 1222 -15.76 -35.71 -6.74
CA TRP A 1222 -17.18 -35.74 -7.06
C TRP A 1222 -17.42 -35.74 -8.57
N ILE A 1223 -16.70 -34.88 -9.31
CA ILE A 1223 -16.80 -34.80 -10.78
C ILE A 1223 -16.34 -36.09 -11.45
N GLU A 1224 -15.25 -36.71 -10.98
CA GLU A 1224 -14.75 -37.98 -11.53
C GLU A 1224 -15.68 -39.18 -11.28
N ASN A 1225 -16.55 -39.09 -10.29
CA ASN A 1225 -17.52 -40.14 -9.94
C ASN A 1225 -18.91 -39.92 -10.58
N LYS A 1226 -19.09 -38.84 -11.34
CA LYS A 1226 -20.29 -38.56 -12.13
C LYS A 1226 -20.11 -39.06 -13.56
#